data_AF-A0A2H1HQT2-F1
#
_entry.id   AF-A0A2H1HQT2-F1
#
_cell.length_a   1.000
_cell.length_b   1.000
_cell.length_c   1.000
_cell.angle_alpha   90.00
_cell.angle_beta   90.00
_cell.angle_gamma   90.00
#
_symmetry.space_group_name_H-M   'P 1'
#
loop_
_entity.id
_entity.type
_entity.pdbx_description
1 polymer ?
#
loop_
_entity_poly.entity_id
_entity_poly.type
_entity_poly.pdbx_seq_one_letter_code
_entity_poly.pdbx_strand_id
1 'polypeptide(L)'
;MTTSPGEPKPSDEPDERGAAAGGGATGETAGPGPVPPRPGSAPPTPPPPGHAPGHEPNQQSGQYSGQQPGRHPDQYPGAGAYGSQPGASSYGSRPQSAHPGVQPPPVHPGGLPFHPGSQHPGMQPPVGGYPQQTQPAQRPFSQGPLGVLAHGVTWRTALVPAGIALLTGIVLSIIVSALLTSMADLSSMTEEFGMSGGSVGYTLPFVLLALALGGSGVVRVNADFDGVVGLDGAMHIAGAPLLISIVTVGLLWWLTKRSEARFPSPHRAATWLRIGITSLAFTLVVFLLQLIFAARLSISESGGTAALEFSAVTARTFFLPLLVVLVTTAWARVAGHFKGTEAIGAPFLRWVVPAGLVALVHTAIAVAVFAVIALFVLPLSLDMPWQTVPLLFVNAGAVLTSIVHLGGVSVAAEGALADFTDGVSSSVTLFSEHTPGILWLGLLVVVLSVLLAALVSTVTRRPHWTVAAGDPQQWSSAWRAPVALLVLWGLLSLLVLPIRVTMVGSGELMEEFGGSGGLRAGVGALPWSFLLFAVWGVIIEVLSRTVGPRLVMSLPALTKFLAGRAIHPYWGQTLGMDEPRGALIHPDIAAEMAARAQAAPPVQAPAAPAAPGTAPTYDSPPPPGYPAPGPNPAGHGAPAQPFDKRKATIIGVVAGALVVALVGGIIVVTQLNGRMFGPEAVAEKYFSELSDGDADGALRVADVNVPAEQRTLLTNDVLRAAEALPQDVTIEDSQVSDGSATVDVSYDIGGSKNSVTLSLRKAGKKAMFFDDWKLESPDLYNLSVGAPGLDTVKVNGVDVPTSGGGVELPAFPALYTVGLAEESEFVEAAAVQSRVFFTGADGDGEATVLAAEPTDAFRSEVESQVKTLIDTCAAKTDAEPDGCPFASYGSTYMDDLGDIVWSIESYPTVTVTGDDYYGFGDYDGEQAAWWVTSESPGEALVTGTYTDYFDDTETFDETVTFDISGTAEIVDGKVVVNVDPDGSGFY
;
A
#
# COMPACT_ATOMS: atom_id res chain seq x y z
N MET A 1 -60.97 29.80 -6.05
CA MET A 1 -62.15 28.93 -6.29
C MET A 1 -61.58 27.56 -6.64
N THR A 2 -61.70 26.51 -5.81
CA THR A 2 -62.90 25.68 -5.51
C THR A 2 -63.45 25.00 -6.76
N THR A 3 -63.66 23.67 -6.83
CA THR A 3 -64.12 22.74 -5.76
C THR A 3 -63.41 21.36 -5.71
N SER A 4 -63.81 20.53 -4.74
CA SER A 4 -63.42 19.12 -4.45
C SER A 4 -64.73 18.37 -4.03
N PRO A 5 -64.81 17.15 -3.42
CA PRO A 5 -63.84 16.07 -3.15
C PRO A 5 -64.37 14.62 -3.45
N GLY A 6 -63.71 13.56 -2.96
CA GLY A 6 -64.30 12.21 -2.84
C GLY A 6 -63.43 11.12 -2.17
N GLU A 7 -63.84 10.63 -0.99
CA GLU A 7 -63.29 9.47 -0.23
C GLU A 7 -64.43 8.90 0.67
N PRO A 8 -64.48 7.60 1.08
CA PRO A 8 -63.82 7.15 2.34
C PRO A 8 -63.52 5.62 2.51
N LYS A 9 -62.99 5.25 3.69
CA LYS A 9 -62.86 3.90 4.34
C LYS A 9 -64.11 3.58 5.24
N PRO A 10 -64.24 2.55 6.15
CA PRO A 10 -63.38 1.40 6.60
C PRO A 10 -64.15 0.03 6.78
N SER A 11 -63.86 -0.76 7.86
CA SER A 11 -64.55 -1.95 8.46
C SER A 11 -64.20 -3.36 7.90
N ASP A 12 -64.28 -4.49 8.64
CA ASP A 12 -64.18 -4.78 10.11
C ASP A 12 -63.92 -6.30 10.36
N GLU A 13 -63.86 -6.71 11.64
CA GLU A 13 -63.59 -8.06 12.21
C GLU A 13 -64.68 -9.13 11.95
N PRO A 14 -64.38 -10.43 12.18
CA PRO A 14 -65.23 -11.20 13.12
C PRO A 14 -64.49 -12.18 14.06
N ASP A 15 -65.16 -12.54 15.16
CA ASP A 15 -64.62 -13.26 16.34
C ASP A 15 -65.30 -14.63 16.60
N GLU A 16 -64.76 -15.38 17.57
CA GLU A 16 -65.43 -16.31 18.50
C GLU A 16 -65.87 -17.74 18.04
N ARG A 17 -65.20 -18.79 18.59
CA ARG A 17 -65.76 -19.85 19.50
C ARG A 17 -65.16 -21.26 19.38
N GLY A 18 -64.98 -21.91 20.55
CA GLY A 18 -65.02 -23.36 20.75
C GLY A 18 -63.68 -24.07 21.02
N ALA A 19 -63.49 -24.99 21.97
CA ALA A 19 -63.99 -25.27 23.32
C ALA A 19 -63.48 -26.66 23.78
N ALA A 20 -63.26 -26.84 25.09
CA ALA A 20 -63.29 -28.11 25.85
C ALA A 20 -62.18 -29.21 25.75
N ALA A 21 -61.42 -29.31 26.86
CA ALA A 21 -61.32 -30.48 27.78
C ALA A 21 -60.36 -31.70 27.51
N GLY A 22 -59.84 -32.25 28.63
CA GLY A 22 -59.02 -33.48 28.76
C GLY A 22 -57.50 -33.24 28.77
N GLY A 23 -56.65 -33.74 29.68
CA GLY A 23 -56.86 -34.64 30.85
C GLY A 23 -56.83 -36.13 30.49
N GLY A 24 -55.93 -36.99 30.99
CA GLY A 24 -54.78 -36.80 31.89
C GLY A 24 -53.91 -38.09 31.98
N ALA A 25 -52.89 -38.13 32.84
CA ALA A 25 -52.06 -39.33 33.09
C ALA A 25 -52.79 -40.37 33.98
N THR A 26 -52.38 -41.63 34.21
CA THR A 26 -51.09 -42.35 34.17
C THR A 26 -51.26 -43.85 33.84
N GLY A 27 -50.22 -44.59 33.47
CA GLY A 27 -50.24 -46.07 33.43
C GLY A 27 -48.84 -46.71 33.32
N GLU A 28 -48.57 -47.81 34.04
CA GLU A 28 -47.24 -48.37 34.32
C GLU A 28 -47.21 -49.91 34.21
N THR A 29 -46.08 -50.50 33.76
CA THR A 29 -45.75 -51.94 33.92
C THR A 29 -44.22 -52.15 34.09
N ALA A 30 -43.81 -53.26 34.70
CA ALA A 30 -42.49 -53.42 35.35
C ALA A 30 -41.57 -54.52 34.74
N GLY A 31 -40.29 -54.57 35.18
CA GLY A 31 -39.27 -55.55 34.75
C GLY A 31 -38.83 -56.54 35.86
N PRO A 32 -37.74 -57.31 35.63
CA PRO A 32 -36.79 -57.68 36.71
C PRO A 32 -35.30 -57.80 36.26
N GLY A 33 -34.37 -58.15 37.18
CA GLY A 33 -32.95 -58.52 36.93
C GLY A 33 -32.53 -59.77 37.75
N PRO A 34 -31.26 -59.96 38.24
CA PRO A 34 -29.93 -59.46 37.82
C PRO A 34 -28.72 -60.47 37.97
N VAL A 35 -27.46 -60.00 37.75
CA VAL A 35 -26.09 -60.53 38.19
C VAL A 35 -25.29 -61.59 37.31
N PRO A 36 -24.02 -62.07 37.60
CA PRO A 36 -22.77 -61.94 36.76
C PRO A 36 -22.13 -63.32 36.29
N PRO A 37 -20.81 -63.61 35.91
CA PRO A 37 -19.47 -63.09 36.33
C PRO A 37 -18.28 -62.94 35.27
N ARG A 38 -17.34 -63.92 35.15
CA ARG A 38 -15.94 -63.92 34.56
C ARG A 38 -15.43 -65.40 34.38
N PRO A 39 -14.17 -65.81 33.96
CA PRO A 39 -12.89 -65.10 33.60
C PRO A 39 -12.05 -65.66 32.39
N GLY A 40 -10.87 -65.05 32.10
CA GLY A 40 -9.68 -65.66 31.41
C GLY A 40 -9.32 -65.08 30.02
N SER A 41 -8.08 -65.07 29.50
CA SER A 41 -6.71 -65.26 30.06
C SER A 41 -5.62 -64.77 29.05
N ALA A 42 -4.42 -64.37 29.52
CA ALA A 42 -3.22 -64.00 28.70
C ALA A 42 -2.27 -65.23 28.50
N PRO A 43 -1.03 -65.18 27.91
CA PRO A 43 -0.22 -64.11 27.28
C PRO A 43 0.11 -64.49 25.78
N PRO A 44 1.28 -64.35 25.08
CA PRO A 44 2.65 -63.81 25.33
C PRO A 44 3.12 -62.72 24.32
N THR A 45 4.43 -62.61 23.99
CA THR A 45 5.06 -61.62 23.08
C THR A 45 6.18 -62.26 22.17
N PRO A 46 7.31 -61.62 21.69
CA PRO A 46 7.92 -61.87 20.36
C PRO A 46 9.09 -62.89 20.39
N PRO A 47 9.87 -63.13 19.28
CA PRO A 47 11.10 -62.35 18.95
C PRO A 47 11.47 -62.39 17.42
N PRO A 48 12.75 -62.39 16.94
CA PRO A 48 13.90 -61.44 17.06
C PRO A 48 14.45 -60.93 15.69
N PRO A 49 15.47 -60.03 15.68
CA PRO A 49 16.19 -59.56 14.47
C PRO A 49 17.61 -60.16 14.26
N GLY A 50 18.14 -60.06 13.02
CA GLY A 50 19.55 -60.33 12.62
C GLY A 50 19.70 -60.40 11.09
N HIS A 51 20.86 -60.16 10.44
CA HIS A 51 22.22 -59.78 10.85
C HIS A 51 22.94 -58.95 9.74
N ALA A 52 24.12 -58.37 10.03
CA ALA A 52 25.14 -57.89 9.06
C ALA A 52 26.10 -59.06 8.67
N PRO A 53 27.22 -58.94 7.89
CA PRO A 53 27.97 -57.78 7.31
C PRO A 53 28.16 -57.92 5.76
N GLY A 54 29.08 -57.28 4.99
CA GLY A 54 30.06 -56.19 5.19
C GLY A 54 31.22 -56.22 4.15
N HIS A 55 32.21 -55.32 4.31
CA HIS A 55 33.47 -55.13 3.55
C HIS A 55 33.44 -54.65 2.06
N GLU A 56 34.09 -53.49 1.84
CA GLU A 56 35.17 -53.18 0.86
C GLU A 56 35.48 -54.15 -0.32
N PRO A 57 35.86 -53.63 -1.53
CA PRO A 57 37.13 -52.90 -1.63
C PRO A 57 37.30 -51.71 -2.62
N ASN A 58 38.44 -51.06 -2.32
CA ASN A 58 39.23 -49.97 -2.91
C ASN A 58 39.59 -49.99 -4.43
N GLN A 59 40.12 -48.83 -4.89
CA GLN A 59 41.18 -48.60 -5.91
C GLN A 59 40.95 -48.41 -7.45
N GLN A 60 41.17 -47.15 -7.87
CA GLN A 60 42.11 -46.66 -8.91
C GLN A 60 42.04 -47.05 -10.42
N SER A 61 41.76 -46.05 -11.28
CA SER A 61 42.57 -45.54 -12.43
C SER A 61 41.69 -44.68 -13.38
N GLY A 62 42.16 -43.75 -14.23
CA GLY A 62 43.49 -43.11 -14.43
C GLY A 62 43.61 -42.45 -15.82
N GLN A 63 44.50 -41.44 -15.99
CA GLN A 63 44.91 -40.79 -17.28
C GLN A 63 43.92 -39.78 -17.95
N TYR A 64 44.31 -38.74 -18.73
CA TYR A 64 45.52 -37.85 -18.78
C TYR A 64 45.23 -36.55 -19.61
N SER A 65 46.14 -35.56 -19.58
CA SER A 65 46.25 -34.33 -20.44
C SER A 65 45.26 -33.17 -20.22
N GLY A 66 45.57 -31.88 -20.53
CA GLY A 66 46.85 -31.30 -20.99
C GLY A 66 46.92 -29.75 -21.06
N GLN A 67 48.08 -29.20 -20.66
CA GLN A 67 48.75 -27.88 -20.88
C GLN A 67 48.04 -26.53 -21.25
N GLN A 68 48.52 -25.47 -20.58
CA GLN A 68 48.43 -24.02 -20.92
C GLN A 68 49.44 -23.57 -22.01
N PRO A 69 49.23 -22.40 -22.66
CA PRO A 69 50.00 -21.15 -22.38
C PRO A 69 49.15 -19.83 -22.49
N GLY A 70 49.60 -18.61 -22.14
CA GLY A 70 50.78 -18.13 -21.39
C GLY A 70 51.01 -16.57 -21.42
N ARG A 71 51.50 -15.99 -20.30
CA ARG A 71 52.46 -14.84 -20.10
C ARG A 71 52.45 -13.59 -21.04
N HIS A 72 52.16 -12.36 -20.55
CA HIS A 72 53.07 -11.27 -20.01
C HIS A 72 53.72 -10.31 -21.06
N PRO A 73 54.29 -9.11 -20.74
CA PRO A 73 54.41 -8.32 -19.46
C PRO A 73 54.05 -6.79 -19.57
N ASP A 74 54.65 -5.95 -18.71
CA ASP A 74 54.83 -4.45 -18.73
C ASP A 74 53.64 -3.53 -18.30
N GLN A 75 53.82 -2.35 -17.65
CA GLN A 75 55.00 -1.61 -17.12
C GLN A 75 54.61 -0.65 -15.94
N TYR A 76 55.58 -0.14 -15.16
CA TYR A 76 55.49 0.90 -14.07
C TYR A 76 56.33 2.14 -14.48
N PRO A 77 56.13 3.40 -14.00
CA PRO A 77 56.21 3.85 -12.57
C PRO A 77 55.18 4.98 -12.19
N GLY A 78 55.15 5.63 -11.00
CA GLY A 78 55.88 5.50 -9.73
C GLY A 78 55.64 6.69 -8.74
N ALA A 79 56.42 6.76 -7.66
CA ALA A 79 56.36 7.65 -6.45
C ALA A 79 55.29 7.26 -5.39
N GLY A 80 55.54 7.28 -4.06
CA GLY A 80 56.73 7.63 -3.24
C GLY A 80 56.57 8.96 -2.48
N ALA A 81 56.98 9.15 -1.20
CA ALA A 81 57.55 8.30 -0.14
C ALA A 81 57.33 9.04 1.24
N TYR A 82 57.65 8.57 2.46
CA TYR A 82 58.43 7.44 2.99
C TYR A 82 57.55 6.61 4.00
N GLY A 83 57.87 6.17 5.24
CA GLY A 83 59.00 6.27 6.21
C GLY A 83 58.46 6.59 7.63
N SER A 84 58.79 5.90 8.74
CA SER A 84 59.83 4.90 9.03
C SER A 84 59.46 3.91 10.16
N GLN A 85 59.95 2.66 10.06
CA GLN A 85 60.04 1.64 11.13
C GLN A 85 61.52 1.59 11.67
N PRO A 86 62.00 0.73 12.61
CA PRO A 86 61.67 -0.70 12.81
C PRO A 86 61.64 -1.25 14.27
N GLY A 87 61.44 -2.58 14.41
CA GLY A 87 61.51 -3.38 15.64
C GLY A 87 60.23 -4.23 15.86
N ALA A 88 60.02 -5.40 15.25
CA ALA A 88 60.76 -6.69 15.36
C ALA A 88 60.80 -7.20 16.82
N SER A 89 60.46 -8.45 17.18
CA SER A 89 60.18 -9.72 16.45
C SER A 89 59.28 -10.63 17.34
N SER A 90 58.33 -11.51 16.98
CA SER A 90 57.86 -12.23 15.77
C SER A 90 57.99 -13.77 15.89
N TYR A 91 56.87 -14.47 16.17
CA TYR A 91 56.60 -15.94 16.03
C TYR A 91 57.45 -16.96 16.84
N GLY A 92 56.99 -18.19 17.14
CA GLY A 92 55.62 -18.77 17.04
C GLY A 92 55.56 -20.32 16.93
N SER A 93 54.50 -20.96 17.48
CA SER A 93 54.13 -22.41 17.34
C SER A 93 55.06 -23.44 18.04
N ARG A 94 54.75 -24.75 18.26
CA ARG A 94 53.62 -25.67 17.89
C ARG A 94 53.37 -26.74 19.04
N PRO A 95 52.93 -28.04 18.91
CA PRO A 95 52.05 -28.67 19.94
C PRO A 95 52.48 -30.03 20.58
N GLN A 96 51.65 -30.50 21.54
CA GLN A 96 51.41 -31.88 22.07
C GLN A 96 52.41 -33.05 21.84
N SER A 97 52.79 -33.78 22.90
CA SER A 97 52.29 -35.15 23.22
C SER A 97 53.13 -35.93 24.29
N ALA A 98 52.53 -37.03 24.81
CA ALA A 98 53.13 -38.21 25.47
C ALA A 98 53.63 -38.19 26.95
N HIS A 99 53.48 -39.36 27.59
CA HIS A 99 53.93 -39.86 28.92
C HIS A 99 54.84 -41.10 28.67
N PRO A 100 55.71 -41.63 29.58
CA PRO A 100 55.30 -42.17 30.90
C PRO A 100 56.36 -42.31 32.07
N GLY A 101 55.91 -42.71 33.28
CA GLY A 101 56.57 -43.80 34.04
C GLY A 101 57.15 -43.60 35.48
N VAL A 102 56.92 -44.61 36.35
CA VAL A 102 57.75 -45.12 37.49
C VAL A 102 57.55 -44.53 38.94
N GLN A 103 57.74 -45.41 39.94
CA GLN A 103 57.59 -45.34 41.44
C GLN A 103 58.55 -46.39 42.09
N PRO A 104 58.65 -46.62 43.43
CA PRO A 104 58.66 -45.80 44.69
C PRO A 104 59.96 -46.13 45.55
N PRO A 105 60.09 -46.14 46.92
CA PRO A 105 59.38 -45.56 48.11
C PRO A 105 60.27 -44.62 49.02
N PRO A 106 60.85 -44.90 50.24
CA PRO A 106 60.32 -45.31 51.58
C PRO A 106 60.78 -44.55 52.89
N VAL A 107 59.85 -44.38 53.87
CA VAL A 107 59.95 -44.71 55.35
C VAL A 107 60.91 -44.00 56.39
N HIS A 108 60.34 -43.13 57.28
CA HIS A 108 60.50 -42.94 58.78
C HIS A 108 61.86 -42.68 59.53
N PRO A 109 61.93 -42.37 60.88
CA PRO A 109 61.04 -41.64 61.87
C PRO A 109 61.73 -40.68 62.91
N GLY A 110 60.96 -40.02 63.83
CA GLY A 110 61.41 -39.43 65.15
C GLY A 110 61.15 -37.90 65.33
N GLY A 111 60.90 -37.28 66.52
CA GLY A 111 60.83 -37.70 67.95
C GLY A 111 60.15 -36.66 68.90
N LEU A 112 60.17 -36.88 70.24
CA LEU A 112 59.38 -36.24 71.35
C LEU A 112 60.10 -35.03 72.06
N PRO A 113 59.53 -34.22 73.02
CA PRO A 113 58.80 -34.60 74.27
C PRO A 113 57.66 -33.66 74.81
N PHE A 114 57.24 -33.85 76.08
CA PHE A 114 55.97 -33.41 76.73
C PHE A 114 56.10 -33.34 78.29
N HIS A 115 55.31 -32.53 79.04
CA HIS A 115 54.88 -32.67 80.49
C HIS A 115 54.28 -31.35 81.13
N PRO A 116 53.69 -31.27 82.37
CA PRO A 116 52.28 -31.65 82.65
C PRO A 116 51.49 -30.77 83.71
N GLY A 117 50.20 -31.11 83.98
CA GLY A 117 49.43 -30.71 85.20
C GLY A 117 48.29 -29.68 84.97
N SER A 118 47.20 -29.61 85.76
CA SER A 118 46.79 -30.40 86.94
C SER A 118 45.26 -30.39 87.23
N GLN A 119 44.69 -31.58 87.45
CA GLN A 119 43.61 -32.00 88.39
C GLN A 119 42.21 -31.32 88.50
N HIS A 120 41.26 -32.20 88.87
CA HIS A 120 39.81 -32.12 89.20
C HIS A 120 39.44 -31.25 90.43
N PRO A 121 38.14 -30.93 90.75
CA PRO A 121 36.93 -31.80 90.67
C PRO A 121 35.61 -31.15 90.20
N GLY A 122 34.50 -31.90 90.30
CA GLY A 122 33.15 -31.47 89.88
C GLY A 122 32.04 -31.83 90.89
N MET A 123 30.79 -31.49 90.56
CA MET A 123 29.57 -31.79 91.32
C MET A 123 28.37 -32.00 90.40
N GLN A 124 27.38 -32.76 90.87
CA GLN A 124 26.07 -32.96 90.20
C GLN A 124 24.98 -32.11 90.90
N PRO A 125 23.67 -32.27 90.61
CA PRO A 125 22.93 -31.41 89.68
C PRO A 125 21.86 -30.56 90.40
N PRO A 126 21.08 -29.79 89.63
CA PRO A 126 19.63 -29.84 89.83
C PRO A 126 18.84 -30.14 88.56
N VAL A 127 17.65 -30.71 88.74
CA VAL A 127 16.69 -31.03 87.66
C VAL A 127 15.71 -29.86 87.49
N GLY A 128 15.46 -29.41 86.25
CA GLY A 128 14.38 -28.46 85.98
C GLY A 128 14.35 -27.89 84.57
N GLY A 129 13.28 -28.18 83.81
CA GLY A 129 12.93 -27.52 82.55
C GLY A 129 13.54 -28.14 81.29
N TYR A 130 12.69 -28.62 80.39
CA TYR A 130 13.08 -29.00 79.02
C TYR A 130 13.11 -27.76 78.12
N PRO A 131 14.23 -27.42 77.46
CA PRO A 131 14.20 -26.70 76.20
C PRO A 131 13.78 -27.68 75.09
N GLN A 132 12.91 -27.25 74.17
CA GLN A 132 12.72 -27.98 72.91
C GLN A 132 14.06 -28.15 72.20
N GLN A 133 14.28 -29.30 71.58
CA GLN A 133 15.39 -29.46 70.63
C GLN A 133 15.14 -28.54 69.43
N THR A 134 15.73 -27.35 69.46
CA THR A 134 15.97 -26.57 68.24
C THR A 134 16.98 -27.33 67.40
N GLN A 135 16.42 -28.19 66.55
CA GLN A 135 17.13 -28.96 65.52
C GLN A 135 18.17 -28.04 64.85
N PRO A 136 19.47 -28.42 64.84
CA PRO A 136 20.53 -27.51 64.43
C PRO A 136 20.24 -27.02 63.01
N ALA A 137 20.07 -25.70 62.86
CA ALA A 137 19.60 -25.10 61.63
C ALA A 137 20.51 -25.54 60.48
N GLN A 138 20.00 -26.45 59.64
CA GLN A 138 20.76 -26.95 58.50
C GLN A 138 21.10 -25.75 57.64
N ARG A 139 22.39 -25.41 57.55
CA ARG A 139 22.88 -24.45 56.56
C ARG A 139 22.30 -24.92 55.22
N PRO A 140 21.50 -24.11 54.51
CA PRO A 140 20.98 -24.53 53.22
C PRO A 140 22.21 -24.85 52.36
N PHE A 141 22.37 -26.13 52.01
CA PHE A 141 23.48 -26.57 51.18
C PHE A 141 23.52 -25.66 49.95
N SER A 142 24.73 -25.25 49.55
CA SER A 142 24.95 -24.50 48.33
C SER A 142 24.56 -25.37 47.13
N GLN A 143 23.27 -25.44 46.83
CA GLN A 143 22.74 -26.21 45.73
C GLN A 143 23.38 -25.65 44.46
N GLY A 144 24.18 -26.49 43.80
CA GLY A 144 24.70 -26.18 42.48
C GLY A 144 23.54 -25.86 41.52
N PRO A 145 23.80 -25.21 40.37
CA PRO A 145 22.76 -24.73 39.47
C PRO A 145 21.75 -25.81 39.04
N LEU A 146 22.12 -27.09 39.10
CA LEU A 146 21.26 -28.25 38.80
C LEU A 146 20.30 -28.65 39.94
N GLY A 147 20.56 -28.33 41.21
CA GLY A 147 19.65 -28.66 42.34
C GLY A 147 18.28 -27.97 42.23
N VAL A 148 18.25 -26.84 41.50
CA VAL A 148 17.05 -26.12 41.08
C VAL A 148 16.10 -27.00 40.24
N LEU A 149 16.61 -28.00 39.50
CA LEU A 149 15.80 -28.92 38.68
C LEU A 149 15.05 -29.98 39.50
N ALA A 150 15.51 -30.29 40.72
CA ALA A 150 14.84 -31.27 41.61
C ALA A 150 13.53 -30.73 42.21
N HIS A 151 13.24 -29.44 42.06
CA HIS A 151 12.07 -28.79 42.65
C HIS A 151 10.97 -28.62 41.59
N GLY A 152 9.86 -29.36 41.68
CA GLY A 152 8.75 -29.27 40.71
C GLY A 152 8.17 -27.85 40.50
N VAL A 153 8.38 -26.94 41.45
CA VAL A 153 8.05 -25.51 41.32
C VAL A 153 8.80 -24.83 40.16
N THR A 154 10.04 -25.22 39.86
CA THR A 154 10.86 -24.55 38.84
C THR A 154 10.41 -24.92 37.44
N TRP A 155 10.14 -26.20 37.20
CA TRP A 155 9.44 -26.70 36.01
C TRP A 155 8.06 -26.04 35.85
N ARG A 156 7.23 -26.03 36.91
CA ARG A 156 5.90 -25.40 36.86
C ARG A 156 5.96 -23.90 36.55
N THR A 157 6.94 -23.17 37.08
CA THR A 157 7.09 -21.71 36.85
C THR A 157 7.80 -21.37 35.54
N ALA A 158 8.47 -22.32 34.89
CA ALA A 158 9.04 -22.17 33.56
C ALA A 158 8.09 -22.60 32.43
N LEU A 159 7.37 -23.73 32.60
CA LEU A 159 6.57 -24.34 31.55
C LEU A 159 5.12 -23.82 31.48
N VAL A 160 4.44 -23.56 32.61
CA VAL A 160 3.03 -23.12 32.58
C VAL A 160 2.84 -21.77 31.84
N PRO A 161 3.70 -20.75 31.99
CA PRO A 161 3.62 -19.52 31.18
C PRO A 161 3.78 -19.77 29.68
N ALA A 162 4.69 -20.67 29.29
CA ALA A 162 4.92 -21.04 27.89
C ALA A 162 3.72 -21.81 27.32
N GLY A 163 3.26 -22.85 28.01
CA GLY A 163 2.16 -23.71 27.55
C GLY A 163 0.86 -22.94 27.36
N ILE A 164 0.48 -22.06 28.29
CA ILE A 164 -0.73 -21.24 28.13
C ILE A 164 -0.59 -20.28 26.95
N ALA A 165 0.52 -19.55 26.85
CA ALA A 165 0.73 -18.60 25.75
C ALA A 165 0.78 -19.29 24.38
N LEU A 166 1.41 -20.46 24.30
CA LEU A 166 1.47 -21.28 23.09
C LEU A 166 0.08 -21.80 22.69
N LEU A 167 -0.71 -22.31 23.64
CA LEU A 167 -2.07 -22.76 23.38
C LEU A 167 -2.97 -21.62 22.89
N THR A 168 -2.84 -20.41 23.45
CA THR A 168 -3.56 -19.23 22.94
C THR A 168 -3.11 -18.86 21.53
N GLY A 169 -1.80 -18.92 21.22
CA GLY A 169 -1.28 -18.69 19.87
C GLY A 169 -1.80 -19.72 18.86
N ILE A 170 -1.84 -21.00 19.22
CA ILE A 170 -2.41 -22.08 18.40
C ILE A 170 -3.90 -21.85 18.15
N VAL A 171 -4.71 -21.63 19.21
CA VAL A 171 -6.16 -21.39 19.08
C VAL A 171 -6.46 -20.18 18.20
N LEU A 172 -5.73 -19.07 18.39
CA LEU A 172 -5.90 -17.88 17.57
C LEU A 172 -5.50 -18.11 16.11
N SER A 173 -4.43 -18.89 15.87
CA SER A 173 -4.02 -19.27 14.51
C SER A 173 -5.06 -20.18 13.84
N ILE A 174 -5.66 -21.11 14.58
CA ILE A 174 -6.77 -21.96 14.08
C ILE A 174 -7.98 -21.09 13.69
N ILE A 175 -8.36 -20.11 14.52
CA ILE A 175 -9.48 -19.20 14.22
C ILE A 175 -9.20 -18.40 12.93
N VAL A 176 -8.00 -17.83 12.79
CA VAL A 176 -7.63 -17.07 11.59
C VAL A 176 -7.54 -17.98 10.36
N SER A 177 -6.98 -19.19 10.47
CA SER A 177 -6.95 -20.16 9.37
C SER A 177 -8.34 -20.58 8.93
N ALA A 178 -9.25 -20.87 9.87
CA ALA A 178 -10.62 -21.29 9.57
C ALA A 178 -11.40 -20.21 8.79
N LEU A 179 -11.18 -18.93 9.11
CA LEU A 179 -11.74 -17.80 8.36
C LEU A 179 -11.15 -17.71 6.95
N LEU A 180 -9.84 -17.85 6.79
CA LEU A 180 -9.19 -17.83 5.48
C LEU A 180 -9.66 -19.00 4.59
N THR A 181 -9.76 -20.22 5.14
CA THR A 181 -10.29 -21.39 4.43
C THR A 181 -11.81 -21.38 4.21
N SER A 182 -12.51 -20.32 4.63
CA SER A 182 -13.93 -20.08 4.27
C SER A 182 -14.09 -18.95 3.24
N MET A 183 -13.02 -18.54 2.56
CA MET A 183 -13.08 -17.66 1.38
C MET A 183 -13.28 -18.52 0.13
N ALA A 184 -14.24 -18.16 -0.72
CA ALA A 184 -14.58 -18.91 -1.93
C ALA A 184 -13.37 -19.05 -2.87
N ASP A 185 -12.61 -17.96 -3.04
CA ASP A 185 -11.44 -17.85 -3.91
C ASP A 185 -10.28 -18.72 -3.41
N LEU A 186 -10.16 -18.90 -2.09
CA LEU A 186 -9.17 -19.83 -1.55
C LEU A 186 -9.61 -21.29 -1.73
N SER A 187 -10.91 -21.60 -1.63
CA SER A 187 -11.40 -22.95 -1.92
C SER A 187 -11.22 -23.33 -3.39
N SER A 188 -11.60 -22.47 -4.35
CA SER A 188 -11.41 -22.75 -5.79
C SER A 188 -9.93 -22.89 -6.12
N MET A 189 -9.06 -21.99 -5.65
CA MET A 189 -7.61 -22.09 -5.83
C MET A 189 -7.04 -23.39 -5.22
N THR A 190 -7.57 -23.88 -4.08
CA THR A 190 -7.14 -25.19 -3.56
C THR A 190 -7.64 -26.36 -4.39
N GLU A 191 -8.85 -26.32 -4.95
CA GLU A 191 -9.38 -27.37 -5.82
C GLU A 191 -8.63 -27.42 -7.16
N GLU A 192 -8.31 -26.26 -7.74
CA GLU A 192 -7.50 -26.09 -8.95
C GLU A 192 -6.10 -26.71 -8.81
N PHE A 193 -5.39 -26.42 -7.70
CA PHE A 193 -4.10 -27.05 -7.40
C PHE A 193 -4.22 -28.47 -6.80
N GLY A 194 -5.36 -29.15 -6.92
CA GLY A 194 -5.57 -30.52 -6.44
C GLY A 194 -5.41 -30.71 -4.91
N MET A 195 -5.37 -29.61 -4.16
CA MET A 195 -5.19 -29.60 -2.72
C MET A 195 -6.53 -29.85 -2.02
N SER A 196 -6.71 -31.02 -1.41
CA SER A 196 -7.89 -31.25 -0.56
C SER A 196 -8.01 -30.15 0.51
N GLY A 197 -9.08 -29.36 0.51
CA GLY A 197 -9.19 -28.15 1.35
C GLY A 197 -8.99 -28.40 2.86
N GLY A 198 -9.33 -29.61 3.33
CA GLY A 198 -9.03 -30.06 4.69
C GLY A 198 -7.53 -30.07 5.02
N SER A 199 -6.67 -30.51 4.09
CA SER A 199 -5.21 -30.56 4.30
C SER A 199 -4.59 -29.18 4.50
N VAL A 200 -5.07 -28.16 3.78
CA VAL A 200 -4.68 -26.76 3.98
C VAL A 200 -5.20 -26.25 5.33
N GLY A 201 -6.47 -26.52 5.66
CA GLY A 201 -7.07 -26.16 6.94
C GLY A 201 -6.36 -26.73 8.19
N TYR A 202 -5.79 -27.93 8.09
CA TYR A 202 -5.01 -28.52 9.20
C TYR A 202 -3.58 -27.98 9.34
N THR A 203 -2.98 -27.45 8.27
CA THR A 203 -1.55 -27.07 8.26
C THR A 203 -1.32 -25.57 8.36
N LEU A 204 -2.20 -24.76 7.77
CA LEU A 204 -2.18 -23.29 7.83
C LEU A 204 -2.07 -22.71 9.26
N PRO A 205 -2.71 -23.26 10.33
CA PRO A 205 -2.56 -22.72 11.68
C PRO A 205 -1.12 -22.74 12.20
N PHE A 206 -0.36 -23.78 11.85
CA PHE A 206 1.02 -23.96 12.30
C PHE A 206 2.00 -23.11 11.47
N VAL A 207 1.67 -22.85 10.20
CA VAL A 207 2.38 -21.89 9.34
C VAL A 207 2.18 -20.46 9.84
N LEU A 208 0.93 -20.04 10.12
CA LEU A 208 0.63 -18.71 10.68
C LEU A 208 1.33 -18.49 12.03
N LEU A 209 1.35 -19.50 12.91
CA LEU A 209 2.08 -19.44 14.18
C LEU A 209 3.60 -19.37 14.01
N ALA A 210 4.16 -20.04 12.99
CA ALA A 210 5.58 -19.93 12.64
C ALA A 210 5.96 -18.51 12.20
N LEU A 211 5.15 -17.94 11.30
CA LEU A 211 5.28 -16.58 10.79
C LEU A 211 5.14 -15.53 11.91
N ALA A 212 4.17 -15.70 12.81
CA ALA A 212 3.93 -14.82 13.96
C ALA A 212 5.12 -14.69 14.94
N LEU A 213 6.05 -15.64 14.89
CA LEU A 213 7.26 -15.66 15.73
C LEU A 213 8.52 -15.24 14.96
N GLY A 214 8.35 -14.63 13.78
CA GLY A 214 9.43 -14.11 12.92
C GLY A 214 9.95 -15.13 11.90
N GLY A 215 9.27 -16.27 11.73
CA GLY A 215 9.62 -17.33 10.80
C GLY A 215 9.44 -16.97 9.31
N SER A 216 9.45 -18.02 8.49
CA SER A 216 9.17 -17.99 7.05
C SER A 216 8.66 -19.36 6.61
N GLY A 217 7.59 -19.39 5.82
CA GLY A 217 7.13 -20.60 5.14
C GLY A 217 7.96 -20.86 3.87
N VAL A 218 8.01 -22.12 3.45
CA VAL A 218 8.46 -22.50 2.11
C VAL A 218 7.44 -23.47 1.54
N VAL A 219 6.93 -23.19 0.34
CA VAL A 219 6.19 -24.14 -0.48
C VAL A 219 7.17 -24.63 -1.53
N ARG A 220 7.44 -25.93 -1.57
CA ARG A 220 8.21 -26.55 -2.66
C ARG A 220 7.27 -27.19 -3.66
N VAL A 221 7.63 -27.08 -4.92
CA VAL A 221 7.02 -27.75 -6.06
C VAL A 221 8.08 -28.67 -6.62
N ASN A 222 7.75 -29.94 -6.80
CA ASN A 222 8.62 -30.93 -7.43
C ASN A 222 7.73 -31.75 -8.39
N ALA A 223 7.80 -31.47 -9.69
CA ALA A 223 6.94 -32.13 -10.68
C ALA A 223 7.76 -32.97 -11.67
N ASP A 224 7.34 -34.22 -11.86
CA ASP A 224 8.03 -35.23 -12.67
C ASP A 224 7.02 -35.75 -13.71
N PHE A 225 7.24 -35.41 -14.99
CA PHE A 225 6.32 -35.67 -16.10
C PHE A 225 7.00 -36.54 -17.16
N ASP A 226 6.25 -37.48 -17.76
CA ASP A 226 6.83 -38.45 -18.70
C ASP A 226 7.44 -37.76 -19.94
N GLY A 227 8.77 -37.86 -20.09
CA GLY A 227 9.54 -37.20 -21.15
C GLY A 227 10.16 -35.84 -20.81
N VAL A 228 9.89 -35.27 -19.63
CA VAL A 228 10.45 -33.97 -19.17
C VAL A 228 11.43 -34.19 -18.02
N VAL A 229 12.40 -33.29 -17.83
CA VAL A 229 13.30 -33.32 -16.66
C VAL A 229 12.56 -32.75 -15.45
N GLY A 230 12.74 -33.36 -14.26
CA GLY A 230 12.03 -32.99 -13.04
C GLY A 230 12.10 -31.48 -12.71
N LEU A 231 10.93 -30.86 -12.65
CA LEU A 231 10.72 -29.43 -12.44
C LEU A 231 10.73 -29.11 -10.93
N ASP A 232 11.87 -28.61 -10.45
CA ASP A 232 12.07 -28.19 -9.06
C ASP A 232 11.80 -26.68 -8.87
N GLY A 233 10.98 -26.34 -7.88
CA GLY A 233 10.62 -24.96 -7.52
C GLY A 233 10.44 -24.74 -6.01
N ALA A 234 10.64 -23.51 -5.56
CA ALA A 234 10.42 -23.09 -4.18
C ALA A 234 9.89 -21.64 -4.09
N MET A 235 8.71 -21.49 -3.50
CA MET A 235 8.15 -20.20 -3.08
C MET A 235 8.43 -20.00 -1.58
N HIS A 236 9.24 -18.99 -1.25
CA HIS A 236 9.48 -18.56 0.12
C HIS A 236 8.51 -17.44 0.52
N ILE A 237 7.83 -17.61 1.66
CA ILE A 237 6.89 -16.63 2.21
C ILE A 237 7.43 -16.12 3.55
N ALA A 238 7.56 -14.81 3.71
CA ALA A 238 7.97 -14.17 4.96
C ALA A 238 7.08 -12.95 5.27
N GLY A 239 6.83 -12.70 6.55
CA GLY A 239 5.98 -11.62 7.06
C GLY A 239 5.23 -12.11 8.30
N ALA A 240 5.05 -11.27 9.32
CA ALA A 240 4.49 -11.71 10.60
C ALA A 240 3.05 -11.18 10.80
N PRO A 241 2.03 -12.05 10.98
CA PRO A 241 0.67 -11.61 11.33
C PRO A 241 0.64 -11.05 12.75
N LEU A 242 0.65 -9.72 12.87
CA LEU A 242 0.95 -9.02 14.13
C LEU A 242 -0.08 -9.28 15.23
N LEU A 243 -1.33 -9.61 14.90
CA LEU A 243 -2.32 -10.01 15.91
C LEU A 243 -1.84 -11.25 16.69
N ILE A 244 -1.47 -12.31 15.97
CA ILE A 244 -1.00 -13.58 16.55
C ILE A 244 0.31 -13.33 17.32
N SER A 245 1.20 -12.52 16.75
CA SER A 245 2.47 -12.11 17.38
C SER A 245 2.24 -11.42 18.73
N ILE A 246 1.43 -10.35 18.76
CA ILE A 246 1.21 -9.53 19.95
C ILE A 246 0.47 -10.32 21.04
N VAL A 247 -0.56 -11.08 20.70
CA VAL A 247 -1.31 -11.90 21.67
C VAL A 247 -0.40 -12.96 22.30
N THR A 248 0.34 -13.72 21.49
CA THR A 248 1.19 -14.81 21.95
C THR A 248 2.37 -14.29 22.80
N VAL A 249 3.10 -13.31 22.29
CA VAL A 249 4.30 -12.74 22.95
C VAL A 249 3.89 -11.90 24.18
N GLY A 250 2.81 -11.13 24.09
CA GLY A 250 2.29 -10.32 25.19
C GLY A 250 1.76 -11.16 26.35
N LEU A 251 1.03 -12.24 26.06
CA LEU A 251 0.54 -13.18 27.08
C LEU A 251 1.70 -13.94 27.74
N LEU A 252 2.68 -14.41 26.95
CA LEU A 252 3.93 -15.00 27.45
C LEU A 252 4.67 -14.05 28.40
N TRP A 253 4.82 -12.79 28.02
CA TRP A 253 5.45 -11.76 28.85
C TRP A 253 4.68 -11.53 30.15
N TRP A 254 3.37 -11.36 30.08
CA TRP A 254 2.53 -11.09 31.25
C TRP A 254 2.51 -12.28 32.23
N LEU A 255 2.34 -13.50 31.73
CA LEU A 255 2.38 -14.72 32.55
C LEU A 255 3.76 -14.94 33.18
N THR A 256 4.84 -14.73 32.44
CA THR A 256 6.21 -14.89 32.94
C THR A 256 6.59 -13.80 33.97
N LYS A 257 6.15 -12.56 33.75
CA LYS A 257 6.28 -11.46 34.72
C LYS A 257 5.49 -11.76 35.99
N ARG A 258 4.27 -12.30 35.87
CA ARG A 258 3.39 -12.67 36.98
C ARG A 258 3.90 -13.90 37.74
N SER A 259 4.54 -14.87 37.06
CA SER A 259 5.12 -16.05 37.71
C SER A 259 6.39 -15.70 38.48
N GLU A 260 7.28 -14.90 37.90
CA GLU A 260 8.52 -14.44 38.55
C GLU A 260 8.25 -13.47 39.72
N ALA A 261 7.21 -12.63 39.62
CA ALA A 261 6.77 -11.77 40.73
C ALA A 261 6.13 -12.56 41.90
N ARG A 262 5.58 -13.76 41.64
CA ARG A 262 4.99 -14.65 42.66
C ARG A 262 5.99 -15.65 43.25
N PHE A 263 6.94 -16.11 42.45
CA PHE A 263 7.94 -17.11 42.83
C PHE A 263 9.34 -16.69 42.35
N PRO A 264 9.95 -15.65 42.94
CA PRO A 264 11.24 -15.13 42.52
C PRO A 264 12.33 -16.22 42.44
N SER A 265 13.15 -16.15 41.40
CA SER A 265 14.33 -17.01 41.22
C SER A 265 15.38 -16.73 42.32
N PRO A 266 15.92 -17.76 43.00
CA PRO A 266 16.78 -17.54 44.17
C PRO A 266 18.16 -16.97 43.82
N HIS A 267 18.68 -17.25 42.63
CA HIS A 267 20.01 -16.81 42.15
C HIS A 267 20.05 -16.72 40.63
N ARG A 268 21.00 -15.94 40.07
CA ARG A 268 21.14 -15.66 38.63
C ARG A 268 21.09 -16.91 37.74
N ALA A 269 21.74 -18.01 38.16
CA ALA A 269 21.71 -19.26 37.41
C ALA A 269 20.31 -19.91 37.36
N ALA A 270 19.47 -19.79 38.40
CA ALA A 270 18.08 -20.23 38.36
C ALA A 270 17.23 -19.36 37.42
N THR A 271 17.52 -18.05 37.32
CA THR A 271 16.89 -17.15 36.35
C THR A 271 17.19 -17.60 34.92
N TRP A 272 18.47 -17.81 34.59
CA TRP A 272 18.90 -18.26 33.27
C TRP A 272 18.41 -19.67 32.93
N LEU A 273 18.40 -20.59 33.90
CA LEU A 273 17.85 -21.94 33.73
C LEU A 273 16.35 -21.89 33.39
N ARG A 274 15.57 -21.05 34.08
CA ARG A 274 14.16 -20.82 33.75
C ARG A 274 13.96 -20.16 32.39
N ILE A 275 14.85 -19.25 31.97
CA ILE A 275 14.83 -18.65 30.62
C ILE A 275 15.09 -19.72 29.56
N GLY A 276 16.13 -20.55 29.74
CA GLY A 276 16.45 -21.67 28.85
C GLY A 276 15.31 -22.67 28.73
N ILE A 277 14.76 -23.15 29.86
CA ILE A 277 13.63 -24.09 29.86
C ILE A 277 12.39 -23.50 29.18
N THR A 278 11.97 -22.28 29.53
CA THR A 278 10.80 -21.65 28.89
C THR A 278 11.02 -21.46 27.39
N SER A 279 12.22 -21.05 26.97
CA SER A 279 12.50 -20.74 25.56
C SER A 279 12.60 -22.01 24.71
N LEU A 280 13.45 -22.95 25.11
CA LEU A 280 13.65 -24.21 24.38
C LEU A 280 12.38 -25.06 24.35
N ALA A 281 11.60 -25.13 25.44
CA ALA A 281 10.36 -25.92 25.43
C ALA A 281 9.30 -25.29 24.51
N PHE A 282 9.15 -23.96 24.53
CA PHE A 282 8.21 -23.27 23.65
C PHE A 282 8.58 -23.48 22.18
N THR A 283 9.85 -23.24 21.80
CA THR A 283 10.27 -23.37 20.41
C THR A 283 10.36 -24.80 19.93
N LEU A 284 10.75 -25.75 20.78
CA LEU A 284 10.76 -27.17 20.40
C LEU A 284 9.34 -27.68 20.11
N VAL A 285 8.34 -27.30 20.90
CA VAL A 285 6.94 -27.69 20.61
C VAL A 285 6.44 -27.00 19.33
N VAL A 286 6.71 -25.70 19.13
CA VAL A 286 6.37 -25.00 17.89
C VAL A 286 7.01 -25.67 16.66
N PHE A 287 8.30 -26.03 16.75
CA PHE A 287 9.06 -26.67 15.68
C PHE A 287 8.62 -28.12 15.42
N LEU A 288 8.29 -28.89 16.46
CA LEU A 288 7.73 -30.23 16.32
C LEU A 288 6.33 -30.19 15.70
N LEU A 289 5.49 -29.20 16.02
CA LEU A 289 4.21 -29.00 15.35
C LEU A 289 4.41 -28.66 13.86
N GLN A 290 5.38 -27.80 13.52
CA GLN A 290 5.74 -27.52 12.12
C GLN A 290 6.23 -28.77 11.35
N LEU A 291 6.91 -29.71 12.03
CA LEU A 291 7.37 -30.97 11.45
C LEU A 291 6.23 -31.99 11.29
N ILE A 292 5.31 -32.08 12.26
CA ILE A 292 4.17 -33.01 12.24
C ILE A 292 3.10 -32.57 11.23
N PHE A 293 2.88 -31.25 11.12
CA PHE A 293 1.91 -30.64 10.21
C PHE A 293 2.58 -29.97 9.00
N ALA A 294 3.74 -30.49 8.56
CA ALA A 294 4.28 -30.19 7.24
C ALA A 294 3.46 -30.96 6.19
N ALA A 295 2.73 -30.25 5.33
CA ALA A 295 1.94 -30.89 4.29
C ALA A 295 2.87 -31.40 3.18
N ARG A 296 2.93 -32.72 2.98
CA ARG A 296 3.42 -33.32 1.74
C ARG A 296 2.21 -33.82 0.97
N LEU A 297 1.83 -33.11 -0.09
CA LEU A 297 0.87 -33.60 -1.06
C LEU A 297 1.62 -34.19 -2.25
N SER A 298 1.07 -35.23 -2.85
CA SER A 298 1.54 -35.81 -4.11
C SER A 298 0.33 -36.05 -4.99
N ILE A 299 0.18 -35.21 -6.00
CA ILE A 299 -0.80 -35.34 -7.07
C ILE A 299 -0.20 -36.31 -8.08
N SER A 300 -1.00 -37.25 -8.58
CA SER A 300 -0.58 -38.18 -9.64
C SER A 300 -1.72 -38.32 -10.63
N GLU A 301 -1.44 -37.94 -11.87
CA GLU A 301 -2.34 -38.11 -13.01
C GLU A 301 -1.70 -39.05 -14.03
N SER A 302 -2.46 -39.43 -15.06
CA SER A 302 -2.01 -40.31 -16.14
C SER A 302 -1.03 -39.61 -17.09
N GLY A 303 0.17 -39.32 -16.59
CA GLY A 303 1.25 -38.63 -17.29
C GLY A 303 2.39 -38.13 -16.38
N GLY A 304 2.22 -38.11 -15.05
CA GLY A 304 3.26 -37.66 -14.14
C GLY A 304 2.86 -37.62 -12.66
N THR A 305 3.78 -37.13 -11.82
CA THR A 305 3.55 -36.85 -10.40
C THR A 305 4.03 -35.46 -10.02
N ALA A 306 3.14 -34.63 -9.48
CA ALA A 306 3.46 -33.31 -8.94
C ALA A 306 3.34 -33.31 -7.41
N ALA A 307 4.47 -33.10 -6.72
CA ALA A 307 4.51 -33.02 -5.27
C ALA A 307 4.57 -31.57 -4.79
N LEU A 308 3.72 -31.24 -3.82
CA LEU A 308 3.69 -29.94 -3.13
C LEU A 308 4.10 -30.17 -1.66
N GLU A 309 5.29 -29.70 -1.27
CA GLU A 309 5.73 -29.73 0.14
C GLU A 309 5.62 -28.34 0.78
N PHE A 310 4.58 -28.15 1.59
CA PHE A 310 4.45 -27.04 2.52
C PHE A 310 5.31 -27.31 3.77
N SER A 311 6.50 -26.72 3.80
CA SER A 311 7.49 -26.91 4.85
C SER A 311 7.82 -25.59 5.54
N ALA A 312 7.29 -25.40 6.75
CA ALA A 312 7.68 -24.30 7.64
C ALA A 312 9.05 -24.55 8.32
N VAL A 313 9.88 -25.46 7.80
CA VAL A 313 11.16 -25.86 8.41
C VAL A 313 12.32 -25.15 7.71
N THR A 314 12.84 -24.11 8.36
CA THR A 314 14.01 -23.33 7.93
C THR A 314 14.88 -23.01 9.14
N ALA A 315 16.13 -22.59 8.93
CA ALA A 315 16.94 -22.04 10.04
C ALA A 315 16.23 -20.84 10.71
N ARG A 316 15.51 -20.02 9.92
CA ARG A 316 14.76 -18.85 10.41
C ARG A 316 13.64 -19.24 11.38
N THR A 317 12.87 -20.30 11.08
CA THR A 317 11.73 -20.75 11.91
C THR A 317 12.10 -21.47 13.20
N PHE A 318 13.36 -21.86 13.39
CA PHE A 318 13.87 -22.24 14.71
C PHE A 318 14.51 -21.05 15.45
N PHE A 319 15.47 -20.37 14.82
CA PHE A 319 16.32 -19.40 15.53
C PHE A 319 15.65 -18.05 15.84
N LEU A 320 14.77 -17.51 14.99
CA LEU A 320 14.08 -16.26 15.31
C LEU A 320 13.00 -16.43 16.40
N PRO A 321 12.14 -17.47 16.37
CA PRO A 321 11.26 -17.76 17.50
C PRO A 321 12.03 -17.97 18.81
N LEU A 322 13.21 -18.62 18.77
CA LEU A 322 14.05 -18.81 19.95
C LEU A 322 14.59 -17.48 20.48
N LEU A 323 15.04 -16.58 19.61
CA LEU A 323 15.45 -15.22 19.97
C LEU A 323 14.29 -14.43 20.60
N VAL A 324 13.12 -14.42 19.95
CA VAL A 324 11.92 -13.68 20.39
C VAL A 324 11.47 -14.15 21.77
N VAL A 325 11.36 -15.47 21.99
CA VAL A 325 10.93 -16.05 23.27
C VAL A 325 11.99 -15.85 24.36
N LEU A 326 13.28 -15.95 24.04
CA LEU A 326 14.38 -15.70 24.98
C LEU A 326 14.39 -14.24 25.44
N VAL A 327 14.34 -13.28 24.52
CA VAL A 327 14.29 -11.84 24.84
C VAL A 327 13.04 -11.50 25.63
N THR A 328 11.87 -11.99 25.21
CA THR A 328 10.58 -11.75 25.87
C THR A 328 10.59 -12.30 27.30
N THR A 329 11.06 -13.53 27.51
CA THR A 329 11.05 -14.15 28.83
C THR A 329 12.15 -13.62 29.76
N ALA A 330 13.29 -13.17 29.21
CA ALA A 330 14.31 -12.44 29.96
C ALA A 330 13.75 -11.08 30.45
N TRP A 331 13.13 -10.29 29.56
CA TRP A 331 12.53 -9.00 29.92
C TRP A 331 11.37 -9.17 30.91
N ALA A 332 10.50 -10.15 30.69
CA ALA A 332 9.40 -10.47 31.60
C ALA A 332 9.89 -10.80 33.01
N ARG A 333 10.96 -11.61 33.15
CA ARG A 333 11.57 -11.93 34.44
C ARG A 333 12.24 -10.71 35.07
N VAL A 334 12.96 -9.90 34.30
CA VAL A 334 13.49 -8.61 34.77
C VAL A 334 12.36 -7.71 35.31
N ALA A 335 11.22 -7.61 34.62
CA ALA A 335 10.09 -6.77 35.03
C ALA A 335 9.31 -7.32 36.24
N GLY A 336 9.32 -8.65 36.44
CA GLY A 336 8.68 -9.33 37.56
C GLY A 336 9.52 -9.32 38.83
N HIS A 337 10.83 -9.52 38.69
CA HIS A 337 11.78 -9.74 39.79
C HIS A 337 12.18 -8.44 40.52
N PHE A 338 12.24 -8.48 41.85
CA PHE A 338 12.44 -7.28 42.69
C PHE A 338 13.81 -6.59 42.53
N LYS A 339 14.85 -7.32 42.11
CA LYS A 339 16.18 -6.81 41.77
C LYS A 339 16.32 -6.31 40.31
N GLY A 340 15.26 -6.36 39.49
CA GLY A 340 15.31 -5.92 38.10
C GLY A 340 16.42 -6.59 37.27
N THR A 341 17.25 -5.80 36.59
CA THR A 341 18.34 -6.26 35.71
C THR A 341 19.43 -7.06 36.44
N GLU A 342 19.58 -6.89 37.77
CA GLU A 342 20.54 -7.67 38.56
C GLU A 342 20.16 -9.15 38.71
N ALA A 343 18.88 -9.49 38.50
CA ALA A 343 18.35 -10.85 38.58
C ALA A 343 18.94 -11.79 37.52
N ILE A 344 19.27 -11.25 36.33
CA ILE A 344 19.96 -11.95 35.25
C ILE A 344 21.47 -11.65 35.22
N GLY A 345 21.94 -10.70 36.03
CA GLY A 345 23.34 -10.29 36.10
C GLY A 345 23.82 -9.43 34.93
N ALA A 346 22.90 -8.70 34.29
CA ALA A 346 23.20 -7.86 33.13
C ALA A 346 22.98 -6.36 33.46
N PRO A 347 23.86 -5.74 34.26
CA PRO A 347 23.68 -4.37 34.73
C PRO A 347 23.66 -3.33 33.61
N PHE A 348 24.18 -3.62 32.42
CA PHE A 348 24.15 -2.69 31.29
C PHE A 348 22.74 -2.49 30.69
N LEU A 349 21.83 -3.47 30.81
CA LEU A 349 20.42 -3.31 30.39
C LEU A 349 19.73 -2.16 31.12
N ARG A 350 20.30 -1.71 32.25
CA ARG A 350 19.82 -0.56 33.01
C ARG A 350 19.77 0.75 32.20
N TRP A 351 20.56 0.87 31.14
CA TRP A 351 20.50 2.04 30.25
C TRP A 351 19.57 1.84 29.04
N VAL A 352 19.23 0.58 28.72
CA VAL A 352 18.43 0.20 27.56
C VAL A 352 16.94 0.12 27.90
N VAL A 353 16.58 -0.59 28.98
CA VAL A 353 15.18 -0.87 29.34
C VAL A 353 14.29 0.37 29.52
N PRO A 354 14.75 1.51 30.10
CA PRO A 354 13.90 2.70 30.23
C PRO A 354 13.59 3.32 28.87
N ALA A 355 14.58 3.43 27.98
CA ALA A 355 14.38 3.94 26.63
C ALA A 355 13.58 2.97 25.75
N GLY A 356 13.79 1.66 25.91
CA GLY A 356 12.97 0.63 25.29
C GLY A 356 11.51 0.66 25.75
N LEU A 357 11.23 1.00 27.01
CA LEU A 357 9.88 1.21 27.50
C LEU A 357 9.24 2.46 26.86
N VAL A 358 9.98 3.56 26.72
CA VAL A 358 9.52 4.77 26.00
C VAL A 358 9.19 4.44 24.54
N ALA A 359 10.08 3.72 23.84
CA ALA A 359 9.89 3.30 22.45
C ALA A 359 8.71 2.34 22.28
N LEU A 360 8.53 1.37 23.20
CA LEU A 360 7.37 0.48 23.19
C LEU A 360 6.06 1.21 23.48
N VAL A 361 6.02 2.12 24.46
CA VAL A 361 4.81 2.88 24.78
C VAL A 361 4.41 3.76 23.60
N HIS A 362 5.37 4.46 22.98
CA HIS A 362 5.15 5.23 21.76
C HIS A 362 4.51 4.40 20.64
N THR A 363 5.20 3.31 20.25
CA THR A 363 4.79 2.45 19.14
C THR A 363 3.48 1.72 19.44
N ALA A 364 3.28 1.21 20.65
CA ALA A 364 2.05 0.51 21.01
C ALA A 364 0.81 1.41 20.99
N ILE A 365 0.94 2.69 21.38
CA ILE A 365 -0.16 3.65 21.32
C ILE A 365 -0.53 3.97 19.87
N ALA A 366 0.47 4.31 19.04
CA ALA A 366 0.22 4.65 17.64
C ALA A 366 -0.35 3.45 16.86
N VAL A 367 0.30 2.28 16.95
CA VAL A 367 -0.14 1.06 16.25
C VAL A 367 -1.52 0.61 16.75
N ALA A 368 -1.85 0.74 18.04
CA ALA A 368 -3.18 0.38 18.53
C ALA A 368 -4.29 1.29 17.97
N VAL A 369 -4.07 2.60 17.92
CA VAL A 369 -5.06 3.54 17.37
C VAL A 369 -5.22 3.33 15.86
N PHE A 370 -4.12 3.22 15.10
CA PHE A 370 -4.20 2.96 13.66
C PHE A 370 -4.70 1.55 13.32
N ALA A 371 -4.50 0.54 14.17
CA ALA A 371 -5.11 -0.77 14.00
C ALA A 371 -6.63 -0.73 14.22
N VAL A 372 -7.12 0.02 15.22
CA VAL A 372 -8.56 0.23 15.40
C VAL A 372 -9.17 0.95 14.20
N ILE A 373 -8.48 1.92 13.61
CA ILE A 373 -8.91 2.57 12.36
C ILE A 373 -8.92 1.57 11.19
N ALA A 374 -7.82 0.82 11.00
CA ALA A 374 -7.69 -0.17 9.92
C ALA A 374 -8.74 -1.29 10.00
N LEU A 375 -9.19 -1.67 11.19
CA LEU A 375 -10.25 -2.68 11.37
C LEU A 375 -11.59 -2.25 10.76
N PHE A 376 -11.85 -0.95 10.61
CA PHE A 376 -13.02 -0.43 9.89
C PHE A 376 -12.70 -0.03 8.44
N VAL A 377 -11.50 0.50 8.16
CA VAL A 377 -11.14 0.98 6.82
C VAL A 377 -10.84 -0.16 5.83
N LEU A 378 -10.14 -1.22 6.25
CA LEU A 378 -9.78 -2.33 5.34
C LEU A 378 -10.98 -2.96 4.60
N PRO A 379 -12.10 -3.31 5.27
CA PRO A 379 -13.26 -3.90 4.59
C PRO A 379 -14.21 -2.87 3.93
N LEU A 380 -13.88 -1.56 3.96
CA LEU A 380 -14.73 -0.49 3.41
C LEU A 380 -14.05 0.37 2.33
N SER A 381 -12.77 0.13 2.02
CA SER A 381 -11.99 1.02 1.14
C SER A 381 -10.93 0.31 0.30
N LEU A 382 -10.91 -1.02 0.29
CA LEU A 382 -9.98 -1.86 -0.49
C LEU A 382 -10.65 -3.16 -0.99
N ASP A 383 -11.98 -3.28 -0.85
CA ASP A 383 -12.80 -4.48 -1.12
C ASP A 383 -12.26 -5.81 -0.59
N MET A 384 -11.39 -5.73 0.44
CA MET A 384 -10.74 -6.89 1.03
C MET A 384 -11.76 -7.79 1.73
N PRO A 385 -11.83 -9.10 1.40
CA PRO A 385 -12.77 -10.01 2.04
C PRO A 385 -12.55 -10.01 3.56
N TRP A 386 -13.63 -9.79 4.32
CA TRP A 386 -13.60 -9.50 5.76
C TRP A 386 -12.87 -10.58 6.59
N GLN A 387 -12.85 -11.82 6.08
CA GLN A 387 -12.09 -12.96 6.61
C GLN A 387 -10.59 -12.67 6.77
N THR A 388 -10.02 -11.78 5.95
CA THR A 388 -8.61 -11.35 6.00
C THR A 388 -8.34 -10.27 7.05
N VAL A 389 -9.36 -9.51 7.47
CA VAL A 389 -9.18 -8.37 8.39
C VAL A 389 -8.50 -8.78 9.70
N PRO A 390 -8.87 -9.89 10.39
CA PRO A 390 -8.18 -10.36 11.60
C PRO A 390 -6.68 -10.69 11.40
N LEU A 391 -6.27 -11.08 10.19
CA LEU A 391 -4.87 -11.33 9.84
C LEU A 391 -4.09 -10.02 9.68
N LEU A 392 -4.71 -9.02 9.05
CA LEU A 392 -4.03 -7.85 8.49
C LEU A 392 -4.21 -6.53 9.27
N PHE A 393 -5.27 -6.34 10.07
CA PHE A 393 -5.59 -5.01 10.64
C PHE A 393 -4.48 -4.41 11.52
N VAL A 394 -3.72 -5.24 12.23
CA VAL A 394 -2.57 -4.80 13.03
C VAL A 394 -1.34 -4.49 12.17
N ASN A 395 -1.15 -5.22 11.07
CA ASN A 395 -0.11 -4.95 10.07
C ASN A 395 -0.39 -3.63 9.35
N ALA A 396 -1.63 -3.41 8.90
CA ALA A 396 -2.10 -2.14 8.34
C ALA A 396 -1.97 -0.99 9.36
N GLY A 397 -2.34 -1.20 10.62
CA GLY A 397 -2.12 -0.22 11.69
C GLY A 397 -0.65 0.18 11.87
N ALA A 398 0.29 -0.76 11.71
CA ALA A 398 1.71 -0.48 11.76
C ALA A 398 2.27 0.14 10.47
N VAL A 399 1.71 -0.18 9.29
CA VAL A 399 1.99 0.50 8.01
C VAL A 399 1.55 1.96 8.06
N LEU A 400 0.31 2.23 8.47
CA LEU A 400 -0.22 3.58 8.70
C LEU A 400 0.62 4.34 9.73
N THR A 401 1.07 3.66 10.80
CA THR A 401 2.01 4.25 11.75
C THR A 401 3.32 4.66 11.07
N SER A 402 3.89 3.87 10.15
CA SER A 402 5.09 4.23 9.38
C SER A 402 4.87 5.48 8.52
N ILE A 403 3.79 5.49 7.72
CA ILE A 403 3.46 6.57 6.78
C ILE A 403 3.23 7.89 7.53
N VAL A 404 2.40 7.89 8.57
CA VAL A 404 1.99 9.12 9.27
C VAL A 404 3.11 9.68 10.18
N HIS A 405 4.11 8.89 10.55
CA HIS A 405 5.36 9.38 11.15
C HIS A 405 6.35 9.95 10.10
N LEU A 406 5.86 10.27 8.89
CA LEU A 406 6.58 10.80 7.72
C LEU A 406 7.50 9.79 7.01
N GLY A 407 7.43 8.51 7.38
CA GLY A 407 8.05 7.43 6.63
C GLY A 407 7.19 7.01 5.44
N GLY A 408 7.35 5.77 5.00
CA GLY A 408 6.49 5.20 3.97
C GLY A 408 6.68 3.71 3.77
N VAL A 409 6.05 3.20 2.72
CA VAL A 409 6.05 1.79 2.31
C VAL A 409 6.27 1.70 0.80
N SER A 410 7.15 0.80 0.38
CA SER A 410 7.30 0.38 -1.01
C SER A 410 6.53 -0.90 -1.27
N VAL A 411 5.88 -0.98 -2.43
CA VAL A 411 5.49 -2.24 -3.07
C VAL A 411 6.46 -2.47 -4.22
N ALA A 412 6.98 -3.69 -4.36
CA ALA A 412 7.85 -4.05 -5.46
C ALA A 412 7.54 -5.46 -5.96
N ALA A 413 7.47 -5.61 -7.28
CA ALA A 413 7.41 -6.88 -8.00
C ALA A 413 8.52 -6.88 -9.07
N GLU A 414 9.39 -7.88 -9.02
CA GLU A 414 10.56 -8.01 -9.89
C GLU A 414 10.61 -9.43 -10.46
N GLY A 415 10.59 -9.57 -11.79
CA GLY A 415 10.74 -10.85 -12.50
C GLY A 415 9.61 -11.12 -13.48
N ALA A 416 9.98 -11.56 -14.69
CA ALA A 416 9.03 -11.88 -15.75
C ALA A 416 8.16 -13.08 -15.40
N LEU A 417 6.86 -12.82 -15.27
CA LEU A 417 5.77 -13.72 -15.66
C LEU A 417 5.08 -13.06 -16.88
N ALA A 418 4.17 -13.77 -17.56
CA ALA A 418 3.64 -13.37 -18.88
C ALA A 418 3.26 -11.87 -19.05
N ASP A 419 2.61 -11.24 -18.05
CA ASP A 419 2.21 -9.82 -18.10
C ASP A 419 3.17 -8.84 -17.37
N PHE A 420 4.20 -9.34 -16.67
CA PHE A 420 5.09 -8.55 -15.82
C PHE A 420 6.52 -8.45 -16.39
N THR A 421 6.63 -7.98 -17.63
CA THR A 421 7.93 -7.77 -18.31
C THR A 421 8.78 -6.69 -17.64
N ASP A 422 8.17 -5.57 -17.26
CA ASP A 422 8.81 -4.48 -16.52
C ASP A 422 8.57 -4.59 -15.00
N GLY A 423 9.63 -4.42 -14.22
CA GLY A 423 9.59 -4.57 -12.76
C GLY A 423 8.88 -3.42 -12.05
N VAL A 424 7.62 -3.63 -11.67
CA VAL A 424 6.79 -2.62 -10.99
C VAL A 424 7.33 -2.32 -9.59
N SER A 425 7.77 -1.09 -9.35
CA SER A 425 8.09 -0.59 -8.01
C SER A 425 7.40 0.74 -7.73
N SER A 426 6.55 0.79 -6.70
CA SER A 426 5.81 1.99 -6.28
C SER A 426 6.08 2.31 -4.80
N SER A 427 5.91 3.57 -4.40
CA SER A 427 6.11 3.96 -2.99
C SER A 427 5.09 4.98 -2.48
N VAL A 428 4.53 4.66 -1.31
CA VAL A 428 3.50 5.44 -0.63
C VAL A 428 4.09 6.08 0.62
N THR A 429 4.01 7.41 0.67
CA THR A 429 4.41 8.28 1.77
C THR A 429 3.27 9.23 2.10
N LEU A 430 3.33 10.00 3.19
CA LEU A 430 2.31 11.02 3.49
C LEU A 430 2.26 12.17 2.44
N PHE A 431 3.19 12.17 1.48
CA PHE A 431 3.32 13.17 0.41
C PHE A 431 3.04 12.61 -1.00
N SER A 432 2.80 11.30 -1.15
CA SER A 432 2.48 10.70 -2.46
C SER A 432 1.07 11.10 -2.88
N GLU A 433 0.84 11.43 -4.16
CA GLU A 433 -0.38 12.14 -4.59
C GLU A 433 -1.68 11.33 -4.37
N HIS A 434 -1.68 10.02 -4.61
CA HIS A 434 -2.80 9.12 -4.28
C HIS A 434 -3.07 8.90 -2.77
N THR A 435 -2.41 9.64 -1.86
CA THR A 435 -2.55 9.43 -0.41
C THR A 435 -3.75 10.21 0.14
N PRO A 436 -4.80 9.55 0.68
CA PRO A 436 -6.00 10.25 1.11
C PRO A 436 -5.71 11.36 2.13
N GLY A 437 -6.11 12.60 1.82
CA GLY A 437 -5.81 13.79 2.63
C GLY A 437 -6.30 13.75 4.08
N ILE A 438 -7.17 12.79 4.43
CA ILE A 438 -7.59 12.48 5.79
C ILE A 438 -6.46 11.84 6.66
N LEU A 439 -5.47 11.17 6.07
CA LEU A 439 -4.35 10.56 6.81
C LEU A 439 -3.50 11.59 7.57
N TRP A 440 -3.51 12.85 7.13
CA TRP A 440 -2.92 13.98 7.86
C TRP A 440 -3.53 14.19 9.26
N LEU A 441 -4.81 13.85 9.48
CA LEU A 441 -5.42 13.86 10.82
C LEU A 441 -4.77 12.83 11.74
N GLY A 442 -4.17 11.78 11.19
CA GLY A 442 -3.38 10.80 11.93
C GLY A 442 -2.17 11.43 12.65
N LEU A 443 -1.70 12.61 12.26
CA LEU A 443 -0.63 13.31 12.98
C LEU A 443 -1.06 13.72 14.40
N LEU A 444 -2.36 13.83 14.67
CA LEU A 444 -2.88 13.96 16.04
C LEU A 444 -2.58 12.72 16.90
N VAL A 445 -2.57 11.53 16.30
CA VAL A 445 -2.17 10.27 16.94
C VAL A 445 -0.67 10.26 17.22
N VAL A 446 0.15 10.81 16.30
CA VAL A 446 1.61 10.99 16.51
C VAL A 446 1.88 11.95 17.67
N VAL A 447 1.18 13.09 17.73
CA VAL A 447 1.30 14.03 18.86
C VAL A 447 0.88 13.36 20.18
N LEU A 448 -0.17 12.54 20.17
CA LEU A 448 -0.62 11.79 21.34
C LEU A 448 0.41 10.72 21.78
N SER A 449 0.95 9.91 20.87
CA SER A 449 1.97 8.91 21.20
C SER A 449 3.25 9.56 21.70
N VAL A 450 3.68 10.68 21.10
CA VAL A 450 4.84 11.47 21.52
C VAL A 450 4.64 12.05 22.92
N LEU A 451 3.47 12.63 23.24
CA LEU A 451 3.20 13.19 24.57
C LEU A 451 3.14 12.09 25.65
N LEU A 452 2.52 10.95 25.37
CA LEU A 452 2.44 9.82 26.31
C LEU A 452 3.79 9.10 26.48
N ALA A 453 4.62 9.04 25.44
CA ALA A 453 6.00 8.58 25.54
C ALA A 453 6.88 9.58 26.32
N ALA A 454 6.64 10.89 26.16
CA ALA A 454 7.34 11.93 26.91
C ALA A 454 7.00 11.91 28.41
N LEU A 455 5.76 11.59 28.79
CA LEU A 455 5.40 11.29 30.19
C LEU A 455 6.28 10.18 30.77
N VAL A 456 6.41 9.05 30.08
CA VAL A 456 7.24 7.91 30.51
C VAL A 456 8.71 8.28 30.55
N SER A 457 9.24 8.96 29.53
CA SER A 457 10.65 9.42 29.51
C SER A 457 10.95 10.40 30.66
N THR A 458 9.95 11.19 31.09
CA THR A 458 10.07 12.12 32.23
C THR A 458 10.21 11.37 33.56
N VAL A 459 9.32 10.41 33.83
CA VAL A 459 9.29 9.71 35.13
C VAL A 459 10.32 8.60 35.27
N THR A 460 10.86 8.06 34.18
CA THR A 460 11.89 7.00 34.18
C THR A 460 13.32 7.51 34.38
N ARG A 461 13.49 8.81 34.69
CA ARG A 461 14.79 9.44 34.95
C ARG A 461 14.77 10.36 36.16
N ARG A 462 15.97 10.76 36.57
CA ARG A 462 16.21 11.70 37.67
C ARG A 462 15.62 13.06 37.29
N PRO A 463 14.78 13.70 38.14
CA PRO A 463 14.18 14.98 37.81
C PRO A 463 15.23 16.09 37.72
N HIS A 464 15.11 17.00 36.76
CA HIS A 464 16.12 18.03 36.49
C HIS A 464 16.42 18.93 37.70
N TRP A 465 15.44 19.18 38.57
CA TRP A 465 15.60 20.01 39.79
C TRP A 465 16.38 19.31 40.92
N THR A 466 16.67 18.01 40.78
CA THR A 466 17.52 17.25 41.72
C THR A 466 18.99 17.20 41.26
N VAL A 467 19.31 17.90 40.17
CA VAL A 467 20.64 18.01 39.57
C VAL A 467 21.07 19.48 39.62
N ALA A 468 22.37 19.74 39.77
CA ALA A 468 22.89 21.10 39.79
C ALA A 468 22.57 21.85 38.47
N ALA A 469 22.25 23.14 38.59
CA ALA A 469 21.97 23.98 37.42
C ALA A 469 23.22 24.09 36.53
N GLY A 470 23.06 23.78 35.24
CA GLY A 470 24.15 23.82 34.26
C GLY A 470 24.98 22.54 34.10
N ASP A 471 24.68 21.46 34.82
CA ASP A 471 25.39 20.18 34.68
C ASP A 471 25.26 19.58 33.25
N PRO A 472 26.37 19.43 32.49
CA PRO A 472 26.34 18.83 31.15
C PRO A 472 25.84 17.38 31.13
N GLN A 473 25.93 16.64 32.24
CA GLN A 473 25.50 15.25 32.31
C GLN A 473 23.99 15.06 32.05
N GLN A 474 23.17 16.11 32.19
CA GLN A 474 21.73 16.06 31.88
C GLN A 474 21.42 15.69 30.41
N TRP A 475 22.36 15.92 29.49
CA TRP A 475 22.23 15.56 28.07
C TRP A 475 22.99 14.28 27.68
N SER A 476 23.83 13.72 28.56
CA SER A 476 24.59 12.48 28.32
C SER A 476 23.73 11.24 28.04
N SER A 477 22.43 11.30 28.37
CA SER A 477 21.41 10.28 28.12
C SER A 477 20.51 10.56 26.91
N ALA A 478 20.59 11.73 26.28
CA ALA A 478 19.61 12.18 25.29
C ALA A 478 19.60 11.37 23.97
N TRP A 479 20.66 10.63 23.68
CA TRP A 479 20.70 9.70 22.54
C TRP A 479 19.86 8.43 22.76
N ARG A 480 19.49 8.10 24.02
CA ARG A 480 18.94 6.78 24.36
C ARG A 480 17.53 6.54 23.78
N ALA A 481 16.63 7.52 23.89
CA ALA A 481 15.28 7.41 23.33
C ALA A 481 15.28 7.43 21.78
N PRO A 482 16.03 8.31 21.09
CA PRO A 482 16.28 8.21 19.65
C PRO A 482 16.77 6.82 19.21
N VAL A 483 17.82 6.30 19.84
CA VAL A 483 18.40 4.99 19.48
C VAL A 483 17.44 3.83 19.80
N ALA A 484 16.66 3.90 20.88
CA ALA A 484 15.67 2.88 21.20
C ALA A 484 14.52 2.83 20.16
N LEU A 485 14.06 3.98 19.68
CA LEU A 485 13.06 4.05 18.60
C LEU A 485 13.65 3.62 17.25
N LEU A 486 14.87 4.07 16.91
CA LEU A 486 15.62 3.67 15.72
C LEU A 486 15.78 2.15 15.66
N VAL A 487 16.24 1.51 16.74
CA VAL A 487 16.43 0.05 16.79
C VAL A 487 15.10 -0.70 16.78
N LEU A 488 14.08 -0.22 17.51
CA LEU A 488 12.76 -0.85 17.50
C LEU A 488 12.14 -0.84 16.10
N TRP A 489 12.15 0.32 15.43
CA TRP A 489 11.59 0.45 14.09
C TRP A 489 12.47 -0.16 13.00
N GLY A 490 13.79 -0.13 13.13
CA GLY A 490 14.69 -0.87 12.23
C GLY A 490 14.40 -2.37 12.26
N LEU A 491 14.22 -2.97 13.45
CA LEU A 491 13.83 -4.37 13.58
C LEU A 491 12.41 -4.63 13.03
N LEU A 492 11.46 -3.73 13.29
CA LEU A 492 10.07 -3.85 12.81
C LEU A 492 10.02 -3.79 11.26
N SER A 493 10.67 -2.79 10.67
CA SER A 493 10.78 -2.56 9.22
C SER A 493 11.59 -3.61 8.47
N LEU A 494 12.48 -4.36 9.11
CA LEU A 494 13.31 -5.38 8.46
C LEU A 494 12.81 -6.83 8.66
N LEU A 495 12.22 -7.15 9.82
CA LEU A 495 11.93 -8.54 10.20
C LEU A 495 10.43 -8.87 10.30
N VAL A 496 9.57 -7.86 10.43
CA VAL A 496 8.18 -8.03 10.90
C VAL A 496 7.15 -7.46 9.92
N LEU A 497 7.35 -6.22 9.47
CA LEU A 497 6.51 -5.55 8.46
C LEU A 497 6.69 -6.07 7.03
N PRO A 498 7.89 -6.46 6.57
CA PRO A 498 8.04 -6.93 5.20
C PRO A 498 7.26 -8.22 4.95
N ILE A 499 6.21 -8.11 4.12
CA ILE A 499 5.56 -9.26 3.49
C ILE A 499 6.32 -9.49 2.19
N ARG A 500 6.93 -10.66 2.04
CA ARG A 500 7.72 -11.02 0.85
C ARG A 500 7.38 -12.42 0.38
N VAL A 501 7.19 -12.54 -0.93
CA VAL A 501 7.04 -13.78 -1.68
C VAL A 501 8.20 -13.82 -2.69
N THR A 502 9.04 -14.85 -2.63
CA THR A 502 10.10 -15.03 -3.64
C THR A 502 10.06 -16.45 -4.18
N MET A 503 9.83 -16.58 -5.48
CA MET A 503 9.81 -17.85 -6.22
C MET A 503 11.16 -18.07 -6.90
N VAL A 504 11.66 -19.29 -6.85
CA VAL A 504 12.88 -19.72 -7.55
C VAL A 504 12.64 -21.14 -8.05
N GLY A 505 12.90 -21.43 -9.32
CA GLY A 505 12.77 -22.78 -9.89
C GLY A 505 13.76 -23.06 -11.02
N SER A 506 13.65 -24.24 -11.63
CA SER A 506 14.34 -24.58 -12.89
C SER A 506 13.89 -23.65 -14.02
N GLY A 507 14.75 -23.44 -15.02
CA GLY A 507 14.41 -22.59 -16.18
C GLY A 507 13.14 -23.07 -16.88
N GLU A 508 13.06 -24.38 -17.14
CA GLU A 508 11.92 -25.07 -17.74
C GLU A 508 10.60 -24.82 -16.96
N LEU A 509 10.64 -24.78 -15.62
CA LEU A 509 9.47 -24.49 -14.79
C LEU A 509 9.05 -23.01 -14.86
N MET A 510 10.01 -22.09 -14.99
CA MET A 510 9.68 -20.67 -15.18
C MET A 510 9.14 -20.42 -16.59
N GLU A 511 9.68 -21.11 -17.60
CA GLU A 511 9.27 -20.99 -19.01
C GLU A 511 7.83 -21.45 -19.23
N GLU A 512 7.39 -22.53 -18.56
CA GLU A 512 5.98 -22.95 -18.51
C GLU A 512 5.04 -21.88 -17.90
N PHE A 513 5.54 -21.11 -16.92
CA PHE A 513 4.83 -19.94 -16.36
C PHE A 513 5.08 -18.64 -17.16
N GLY A 514 5.61 -18.72 -18.39
CA GLY A 514 5.86 -17.58 -19.27
C GLY A 514 7.00 -16.66 -18.82
N GLY A 515 7.96 -17.18 -18.04
CA GLY A 515 8.97 -16.41 -17.33
C GLY A 515 10.42 -16.86 -17.54
N SER A 516 11.35 -15.89 -17.59
CA SER A 516 12.79 -16.15 -17.79
C SER A 516 13.62 -16.12 -16.48
N GLY A 517 12.97 -16.05 -15.32
CA GLY A 517 13.65 -16.00 -14.02
C GLY A 517 12.71 -16.02 -12.81
N GLY A 518 13.28 -16.09 -11.61
CA GLY A 518 12.51 -16.23 -10.36
C GLY A 518 11.92 -14.92 -9.83
N LEU A 519 10.60 -14.89 -9.68
CA LEU A 519 9.80 -13.76 -9.17
C LEU A 519 10.18 -13.32 -7.74
N ARG A 520 10.19 -12.02 -7.49
CA ARG A 520 10.25 -11.40 -6.15
C ARG A 520 9.19 -10.33 -5.99
N ALA A 521 8.14 -10.64 -5.23
CA ALA A 521 7.11 -9.69 -4.85
C ALA A 521 7.20 -9.35 -3.36
N GLY A 522 6.90 -8.11 -2.97
CA GLY A 522 6.78 -7.77 -1.56
C GLY A 522 6.41 -6.33 -1.24
N VAL A 523 5.82 -6.18 -0.06
CA VAL A 523 5.48 -4.90 0.58
C VAL A 523 6.43 -4.71 1.76
N GLY A 524 7.05 -3.54 1.90
CA GLY A 524 8.01 -3.27 2.97
C GLY A 524 8.16 -1.78 3.30
N ALA A 525 8.59 -1.46 4.52
CA ALA A 525 8.81 -0.07 4.92
C ALA A 525 10.03 0.53 4.20
N LEU A 526 9.91 1.79 3.74
CA LEU A 526 10.97 2.47 2.99
C LEU A 526 12.24 2.64 3.85
N PRO A 527 13.46 2.55 3.28
CA PRO A 527 14.70 2.43 4.04
C PRO A 527 14.98 3.57 5.03
N TRP A 528 14.46 4.79 4.81
CA TRP A 528 14.64 5.92 5.72
C TRP A 528 13.62 5.96 6.87
N SER A 529 12.54 5.16 6.83
CA SER A 529 11.43 5.26 7.79
C SER A 529 11.88 5.11 9.24
N PHE A 530 12.80 4.17 9.53
CA PHE A 530 13.32 3.97 10.88
C PHE A 530 14.23 5.11 11.39
N LEU A 531 14.79 5.93 10.50
CA LEU A 531 15.56 7.13 10.86
C LEU A 531 14.63 8.23 11.38
N LEU A 532 13.44 8.37 10.80
CA LEU A 532 12.45 9.37 11.22
C LEU A 532 11.90 9.05 12.62
N PHE A 533 11.73 7.77 12.98
CA PHE A 533 11.44 7.39 14.37
C PHE A 533 12.55 7.78 15.36
N ALA A 534 13.80 7.90 14.92
CA ALA A 534 14.87 8.47 15.74
C ALA A 534 14.66 9.98 15.98
N VAL A 535 14.21 10.72 14.96
CA VAL A 535 13.87 12.16 15.06
C VAL A 535 12.69 12.37 16.01
N TRP A 536 11.63 11.56 15.91
CA TRP A 536 10.52 11.54 16.89
C TRP A 536 11.04 11.22 18.30
N GLY A 537 12.02 10.34 18.43
CA GLY A 537 12.73 10.10 19.69
C GLY A 537 13.46 11.31 20.26
N VAL A 538 14.05 12.18 19.41
CA VAL A 538 14.66 13.45 19.85
C VAL A 538 13.57 14.40 20.36
N ILE A 539 12.43 14.49 19.66
CA ILE A 539 11.29 15.33 20.06
C ILE A 539 10.74 14.89 21.43
N ILE A 540 10.53 13.58 21.64
CA ILE A 540 10.13 13.00 22.94
C ILE A 540 11.12 13.37 24.05
N GLU A 541 12.42 13.33 23.74
CA GLU A 541 13.49 13.53 24.71
C GLU A 541 13.72 15.03 25.05
N VAL A 542 13.38 15.94 24.15
CA VAL A 542 13.28 17.38 24.40
C VAL A 542 12.00 17.70 25.19
N LEU A 543 10.82 17.26 24.72
CA LEU A 543 9.52 17.55 25.36
C LEU A 543 9.48 17.06 26.81
N SER A 544 10.04 15.88 27.08
CA SER A 544 10.12 15.33 28.43
C SER A 544 11.07 16.10 29.37
N ARG A 545 11.99 16.95 28.86
CA ARG A 545 12.79 17.88 29.68
C ARG A 545 12.05 19.18 29.94
N THR A 546 11.37 19.71 28.92
CA THR A 546 10.81 21.07 28.93
C THR A 546 9.37 21.15 29.46
N VAL A 547 8.47 20.30 28.94
CA VAL A 547 7.03 20.29 29.27
C VAL A 547 6.66 19.11 30.17
N GLY A 548 7.32 17.96 29.98
CA GLY A 548 7.10 16.70 30.68
C GLY A 548 6.79 16.81 32.18
N PRO A 549 7.61 17.52 32.98
CA PRO A 549 7.35 17.67 34.42
C PRO A 549 5.99 18.28 34.78
N ARG A 550 5.45 19.17 33.94
CA ARG A 550 4.10 19.73 34.12
C ARG A 550 3.04 18.68 33.77
N LEU A 551 3.22 17.99 32.65
CA LEU A 551 2.31 16.93 32.17
C LEU A 551 2.19 15.78 33.18
N VAL A 552 3.31 15.39 33.81
CA VAL A 552 3.34 14.36 34.87
C VAL A 552 2.52 14.77 36.08
N MET A 553 2.61 16.04 36.51
CA MET A 553 1.85 16.55 37.65
C MET A 553 0.36 16.75 37.32
N SER A 554 -0.02 16.99 36.07
CA SER A 554 -1.44 17.02 35.65
C SER A 554 -2.06 15.63 35.46
N LEU A 555 -1.28 14.60 35.13
CA LEU A 555 -1.78 13.26 34.80
C LEU A 555 -1.15 12.12 35.65
N PRO A 556 -1.09 12.24 37.00
CA PRO A 556 -0.33 11.33 37.85
C PRO A 556 -0.84 9.88 37.82
N ALA A 557 -2.14 9.65 37.63
CA ALA A 557 -2.69 8.29 37.49
C ALA A 557 -2.24 7.62 36.17
N LEU A 558 -2.21 8.37 35.07
CA LEU A 558 -1.78 7.86 33.75
C LEU A 558 -0.29 7.56 33.73
N THR A 559 0.55 8.39 34.36
CA THR A 559 1.99 8.11 34.48
C THR A 559 2.28 6.86 35.32
N LYS A 560 1.54 6.64 36.42
CA LYS A 560 1.60 5.40 37.20
C LYS A 560 1.26 4.17 36.35
N PHE A 561 0.22 4.27 35.51
CA PHE A 561 -0.19 3.18 34.62
C PHE A 561 0.87 2.87 33.55
N LEU A 562 1.34 3.88 32.83
CA LEU A 562 2.27 3.71 31.70
C LEU A 562 3.69 3.30 32.12
N ALA A 563 4.25 3.91 33.17
CA ALA A 563 5.63 3.65 33.59
C ALA A 563 5.75 2.58 34.69
N GLY A 564 4.74 2.40 35.53
CA GLY A 564 4.69 1.37 36.58
C GLY A 564 5.94 1.32 37.46
N ARG A 565 6.63 0.18 37.51
CA ARG A 565 7.85 -0.02 38.32
C ARG A 565 9.11 0.66 37.77
N ALA A 566 9.08 1.27 36.58
CA ALA A 566 10.21 1.99 36.00
C ALA A 566 10.26 3.48 36.44
N ILE A 567 9.33 3.92 37.28
CA ILE A 567 9.30 5.29 37.84
C ILE A 567 10.50 5.50 38.79
N HIS A 568 11.23 6.60 38.61
CA HIS A 568 12.34 6.95 39.48
C HIS A 568 11.86 7.28 40.90
N PRO A 569 12.53 6.79 41.95
CA PRO A 569 12.16 7.06 43.34
C PRO A 569 11.89 8.53 43.71
N TYR A 570 12.58 9.52 43.12
CA TYR A 570 12.29 10.95 43.34
C TYR A 570 10.89 11.36 42.86
N TRP A 571 10.35 10.71 41.82
CA TRP A 571 8.96 10.89 41.39
C TRP A 571 7.96 10.12 42.28
N GLY A 572 8.42 9.12 43.05
CA GLY A 572 7.56 8.27 43.87
C GLY A 572 6.76 9.03 44.92
N GLN A 573 7.42 9.94 45.65
CA GLN A 573 6.72 10.81 46.61
C GLN A 573 5.80 11.81 45.91
N THR A 574 6.26 12.48 44.84
CA THR A 574 5.43 13.48 44.11
C THR A 574 4.21 12.89 43.43
N LEU A 575 4.23 11.59 43.10
CA LEU A 575 3.09 10.87 42.54
C LEU A 575 2.20 10.24 43.62
N GLY A 576 2.60 10.25 44.89
CA GLY A 576 1.92 9.53 45.97
C GLY A 576 1.99 8.01 45.74
N MET A 577 3.18 7.43 45.95
CA MET A 577 3.40 5.98 45.97
C MET A 577 3.97 5.55 47.32
N ASP A 578 3.32 4.59 47.96
CA ASP A 578 3.70 4.06 49.27
C ASP A 578 4.94 3.15 49.15
N GLU A 579 6.11 3.77 49.35
CA GLU A 579 7.46 3.19 49.30
C GLU A 579 7.94 2.60 47.94
N PRO A 580 9.26 2.56 47.69
CA PRO A 580 9.82 2.14 46.41
C PRO A 580 9.74 0.61 46.22
N ARG A 581 8.62 0.12 45.66
CA ARG A 581 8.37 -1.30 45.35
C ARG A 581 9.26 -1.88 44.23
N GLY A 582 10.56 -1.95 44.48
CA GLY A 582 11.57 -2.57 43.62
C GLY A 582 11.77 -1.80 42.32
N ALA A 583 12.61 -0.76 42.37
CA ALA A 583 12.94 0.06 41.21
C ALA A 583 13.44 -0.84 40.07
N LEU A 584 12.72 -0.85 38.94
CA LEU A 584 13.25 -1.37 37.69
C LEU A 584 14.25 -0.36 37.15
N ILE A 585 15.44 -0.40 37.77
CA ILE A 585 16.64 0.42 37.54
C ILE A 585 16.58 1.79 38.21
N HIS A 586 17.35 2.01 39.29
CA HIS A 586 18.11 3.26 39.51
C HIS A 586 19.35 2.97 40.39
N PRO A 587 20.59 3.19 39.90
CA PRO A 587 21.80 2.95 40.69
C PRO A 587 22.02 4.02 41.77
N ASP A 588 21.46 5.23 41.58
CA ASP A 588 21.53 6.37 42.50
C ASP A 588 21.16 5.98 43.94
N ILE A 589 20.10 5.19 44.14
CA ILE A 589 19.72 4.71 45.48
C ILE A 589 20.76 3.76 46.08
N ALA A 590 21.39 2.89 45.28
CA ALA A 590 22.40 1.99 45.82
C ALA A 590 23.66 2.76 46.27
N ALA A 591 24.04 3.80 45.53
CA ALA A 591 25.11 4.71 45.92
C ALA A 591 24.73 5.57 47.13
N GLU A 592 23.52 6.12 47.17
CA GLU A 592 23.03 6.97 48.26
C GLU A 592 22.80 6.18 49.56
N MET A 593 22.33 4.93 49.47
CA MET A 593 22.24 4.02 50.63
C MET A 593 23.62 3.56 51.09
N ALA A 594 24.58 3.30 50.19
CA ALA A 594 25.95 2.99 50.57
C ALA A 594 26.62 4.17 51.27
N ALA A 595 26.44 5.40 50.77
CA ALA A 595 26.94 6.62 51.40
C ALA A 595 26.30 6.85 52.78
N ARG A 596 24.97 6.66 52.92
CA ARG A 596 24.28 6.74 54.22
C ARG A 596 24.74 5.66 55.20
N ALA A 597 25.04 4.45 54.73
CA ALA A 597 25.59 3.37 55.56
C ALA A 597 27.05 3.63 55.98
N GLN A 598 27.85 4.28 55.13
CA GLN A 598 29.22 4.72 55.46
C GLN A 598 29.25 5.96 56.38
N ALA A 599 28.20 6.79 56.33
CA ALA A 599 28.04 7.96 57.20
C ALA A 599 27.42 7.64 58.58
N ALA A 600 27.00 6.39 58.82
CA ALA A 600 26.49 5.97 60.12
C ALA A 600 27.66 5.73 61.10
N PRO A 601 27.68 6.37 62.30
CA PRO A 601 28.75 6.14 63.27
C PRO A 601 28.70 4.70 63.83
N PRO A 602 29.85 4.08 64.13
CA PRO A 602 29.90 2.70 64.61
C PRO A 602 29.29 2.58 66.00
N VAL A 603 28.13 1.91 66.09
CA VAL A 603 27.46 1.62 67.37
C VAL A 603 28.25 0.55 68.12
N GLN A 604 29.12 0.97 69.05
CA GLN A 604 29.67 0.07 70.06
C GLN A 604 28.53 -0.42 70.97
N ALA A 605 28.40 -1.73 71.13
CA ALA A 605 27.42 -2.31 72.04
C ALA A 605 27.77 -1.94 73.50
N PRO A 606 26.84 -1.35 74.29
CA PRO A 606 27.14 -0.96 75.65
C PRO A 606 27.43 -2.16 76.56
N ALA A 607 28.59 -2.17 77.20
CA ALA A 607 28.82 -3.03 78.36
C ALA A 607 28.00 -2.49 79.54
N ALA A 608 27.16 -3.33 80.16
CA ALA A 608 26.23 -2.90 81.20
C ALA A 608 26.94 -2.60 82.54
N PRO A 609 26.85 -1.38 83.10
CA PRO A 609 27.34 -1.08 84.45
C PRO A 609 26.28 -1.42 85.50
N ALA A 610 26.70 -1.99 86.63
CA ALA A 610 25.84 -2.12 87.80
C ALA A 610 25.87 -0.83 88.65
N ALA A 611 24.70 -0.46 89.18
CA ALA A 611 24.49 0.55 90.23
C ALA A 611 24.07 -0.22 91.53
N PRO A 612 24.18 0.32 92.77
CA PRO A 612 23.93 1.74 93.12
C PRO A 612 24.88 2.36 94.18
N GLY A 613 24.73 3.67 94.45
CA GLY A 613 25.29 4.28 95.66
C GLY A 613 25.34 5.82 95.74
N THR A 614 24.35 6.42 96.44
CA THR A 614 24.41 7.71 97.19
C THR A 614 24.77 9.05 96.48
N ALA A 615 24.30 10.15 97.07
CA ALA A 615 24.54 11.56 96.72
C ALA A 615 24.81 12.34 98.04
N PRO A 616 24.85 13.70 98.11
CA PRO A 616 25.02 14.75 97.09
C PRO A 616 26.15 15.77 97.45
N THR A 617 26.40 16.82 96.64
CA THR A 617 26.50 18.26 97.07
C THR A 617 26.81 19.23 95.91
N TYR A 618 26.66 20.54 96.17
CA TYR A 618 26.95 21.72 95.32
C TYR A 618 28.48 21.91 95.09
N ASP A 619 29.01 22.79 94.22
CA ASP A 619 28.64 24.22 94.02
C ASP A 619 29.28 24.90 92.76
N SER A 620 28.93 26.19 92.57
CA SER A 620 29.58 27.25 91.77
C SER A 620 29.15 27.53 90.29
N PRO A 621 29.21 28.80 89.82
CA PRO A 621 28.52 29.30 88.61
C PRO A 621 29.46 29.63 87.41
N PRO A 622 28.93 30.04 86.23
CA PRO A 622 29.67 30.02 84.96
C PRO A 622 30.27 31.37 84.48
N PRO A 623 31.29 31.33 83.60
CA PRO A 623 31.58 32.37 82.61
C PRO A 623 30.96 32.04 81.23
N PRO A 624 30.76 33.01 80.31
CA PRO A 624 29.86 32.85 79.16
C PRO A 624 30.56 32.69 77.81
N GLY A 625 29.87 32.04 76.86
CA GLY A 625 30.00 32.34 75.43
C GLY A 625 30.58 31.25 74.52
N TYR A 626 29.79 30.22 74.20
CA TYR A 626 29.69 29.64 72.86
C TYR A 626 28.32 28.95 72.70
N PRO A 627 27.56 29.16 71.61
CA PRO A 627 26.28 28.48 71.40
C PRO A 627 26.48 27.00 71.10
N ALA A 628 25.67 26.14 71.73
CA ALA A 628 25.70 24.70 71.51
C ALA A 628 25.21 24.32 70.10
N PRO A 629 25.76 23.27 69.45
CA PRO A 629 25.24 22.77 68.18
C PRO A 629 23.86 22.13 68.35
N GLY A 630 22.80 22.85 68.00
CA GLY A 630 21.48 22.27 67.77
C GLY A 630 21.48 21.35 66.53
N PRO A 631 20.63 20.31 66.49
CA PRO A 631 20.57 19.39 65.35
C PRO A 631 19.93 20.06 64.13
N ASN A 632 20.76 20.68 63.27
CA ASN A 632 20.31 21.20 61.98
C ASN A 632 19.95 20.04 61.04
N PRO A 633 18.70 19.93 60.54
CA PRO A 633 18.41 19.09 59.39
C PRO A 633 19.15 19.66 58.17
N ALA A 634 19.86 18.80 57.45
CA ALA A 634 20.83 19.24 56.44
C ALA A 634 20.18 19.98 55.27
N GLY A 635 20.69 21.20 55.03
CA GLY A 635 20.60 21.99 53.79
C GLY A 635 19.49 21.66 52.81
N HIS A 636 18.34 22.34 52.96
CA HIS A 636 17.53 22.64 51.77
C HIS A 636 18.39 23.49 50.82
N GLY A 637 18.43 23.14 49.54
CA GLY A 637 19.13 23.93 48.53
C GLY A 637 18.60 25.36 48.51
N ALA A 638 19.48 26.34 48.28
CA ALA A 638 19.10 27.74 48.16
C ALA A 638 17.95 27.90 47.14
N PRO A 639 16.97 28.80 47.39
CA PRO A 639 15.85 28.96 46.48
C PRO A 639 16.37 29.34 45.09
N ALA A 640 16.14 28.45 44.12
CA ALA A 640 16.48 28.72 42.73
C ALA A 640 15.81 30.04 42.31
N GLN A 641 16.56 30.92 41.63
CA GLN A 641 16.01 32.16 41.12
C GLN A 641 14.72 31.85 40.34
N PRO A 642 13.62 32.60 40.55
CA PRO A 642 12.33 32.29 39.95
C PRO A 642 12.40 32.43 38.43
N PHE A 643 12.67 31.30 37.77
CA PHE A 643 12.69 31.13 36.33
C PHE A 643 11.45 31.78 35.73
N ASP A 644 11.63 32.71 34.77
CA ASP A 644 10.54 33.54 34.26
C ASP A 644 9.49 32.65 33.58
N LYS A 645 8.44 32.36 34.36
CA LYS A 645 7.36 31.42 34.00
C LYS A 645 6.62 31.89 32.75
N ARG A 646 6.67 33.18 32.40
CA ARG A 646 6.12 33.68 31.14
C ARG A 646 7.09 33.39 30.01
N LYS A 647 8.34 33.88 30.04
CA LYS A 647 9.27 33.76 28.90
C LYS A 647 9.52 32.31 28.46
N ALA A 648 9.78 31.39 29.39
CA ALA A 648 10.03 30.00 29.03
C ALA A 648 8.77 29.24 28.57
N THR A 649 7.59 29.62 29.07
CA THR A 649 6.32 29.07 28.57
C THR A 649 5.98 29.65 27.21
N ILE A 650 6.22 30.95 26.97
CA ILE A 650 6.06 31.60 25.67
C ILE A 650 6.99 30.95 24.64
N ILE A 651 8.29 30.76 24.92
CA ILE A 651 9.20 30.11 23.97
C ILE A 651 8.77 28.66 23.67
N GLY A 652 8.36 27.90 24.69
CA GLY A 652 7.86 26.53 24.49
C GLY A 652 6.54 26.45 23.72
N VAL A 653 5.59 27.35 23.99
CA VAL A 653 4.31 27.45 23.29
C VAL A 653 4.49 27.99 21.87
N VAL A 654 5.35 28.99 21.65
CA VAL A 654 5.66 29.54 20.31
C VAL A 654 6.37 28.49 19.46
N ALA A 655 7.35 27.75 19.99
CA ALA A 655 8.00 26.68 19.24
C ALA A 655 7.04 25.52 18.92
N GLY A 656 6.21 25.10 19.89
CA GLY A 656 5.19 24.07 19.68
C GLY A 656 4.10 24.52 18.69
N ALA A 657 3.63 25.75 18.80
CA ALA A 657 2.65 26.35 17.90
C ALA A 657 3.24 26.61 16.51
N LEU A 658 4.54 26.92 16.37
CA LEU A 658 5.21 26.99 15.07
C LEU A 658 5.22 25.63 14.38
N VAL A 659 5.55 24.55 15.09
CA VAL A 659 5.49 23.19 14.51
C VAL A 659 4.06 22.81 14.14
N VAL A 660 3.08 23.07 15.01
CA VAL A 660 1.66 22.77 14.74
C VAL A 660 1.09 23.64 13.62
N ALA A 661 1.49 24.91 13.49
CA ALA A 661 1.05 25.81 12.43
C ALA A 661 1.78 25.57 11.11
N LEU A 662 3.03 25.12 11.13
CA LEU A 662 3.77 24.75 9.92
C LEU A 662 3.26 23.41 9.37
N VAL A 663 2.98 22.44 10.24
CA VAL A 663 2.25 21.22 9.85
C VAL A 663 0.83 21.54 9.40
N GLY A 664 0.07 22.35 10.14
CA GLY A 664 -1.28 22.78 9.75
C GLY A 664 -1.29 23.55 8.43
N GLY A 665 -0.27 24.37 8.17
CA GLY A 665 -0.05 25.04 6.89
C GLY A 665 0.23 24.06 5.76
N ILE A 666 1.05 23.04 5.98
CA ILE A 666 1.25 21.95 5.01
C ILE A 666 -0.07 21.21 4.75
N ILE A 667 -0.87 20.88 5.77
CA ILE A 667 -2.18 20.21 5.63
C ILE A 667 -3.17 21.05 4.81
N VAL A 668 -3.22 22.36 5.06
CA VAL A 668 -4.07 23.29 4.29
C VAL A 668 -3.56 23.40 2.86
N VAL A 669 -2.24 23.49 2.64
CA VAL A 669 -1.66 23.51 1.30
C VAL A 669 -1.99 22.22 0.55
N THR A 670 -1.74 21.03 1.12
CA THR A 670 -1.96 19.76 0.42
C THR A 670 -3.44 19.47 0.15
N GLN A 671 -4.36 19.72 1.10
CA GLN A 671 -5.79 19.54 0.82
C GLN A 671 -6.35 20.53 -0.21
N LEU A 672 -5.83 21.76 -0.28
CA LEU A 672 -6.21 22.70 -1.33
C LEU A 672 -5.58 22.32 -2.68
N ASN A 673 -4.35 21.80 -2.67
CA ASN A 673 -3.63 21.37 -3.86
C ASN A 673 -4.29 20.19 -4.58
N GLY A 674 -4.95 19.28 -3.85
CA GLY A 674 -5.72 18.16 -4.43
C GLY A 674 -7.24 18.36 -4.37
N ARG A 675 -7.74 19.62 -4.44
CA ARG A 675 -9.19 19.94 -4.49
C ARG A 675 -9.55 21.25 -5.20
N MET A 676 -8.75 22.30 -5.08
CA MET A 676 -9.01 23.61 -5.73
C MET A 676 -7.85 24.09 -6.63
N PHE A 677 -6.71 23.39 -6.58
CA PHE A 677 -5.53 23.64 -7.42
C PHE A 677 -4.94 22.32 -7.96
N GLY A 678 -5.78 21.29 -8.11
CA GLY A 678 -5.42 19.99 -8.70
C GLY A 678 -5.78 19.95 -10.20
N PRO A 679 -5.34 18.92 -10.94
CA PRO A 679 -5.67 18.77 -12.36
C PRO A 679 -7.17 18.58 -12.61
N GLU A 680 -7.88 17.92 -11.68
CA GLU A 680 -9.32 17.63 -11.74
C GLU A 680 -10.13 18.94 -11.79
N ALA A 681 -9.75 19.93 -10.97
CA ALA A 681 -10.38 21.25 -10.93
C ALA A 681 -10.11 22.10 -12.19
N VAL A 682 -9.14 21.71 -13.04
CA VAL A 682 -8.92 22.33 -14.36
C VAL A 682 -9.79 21.65 -15.41
N ALA A 683 -9.94 20.33 -15.36
CA ALA A 683 -10.86 19.56 -16.20
C ALA A 683 -12.34 19.95 -15.93
N GLU A 684 -12.75 19.96 -14.67
CA GLU A 684 -14.10 20.41 -14.23
C GLU A 684 -14.39 21.83 -14.73
N LYS A 685 -13.41 22.74 -14.67
CA LYS A 685 -13.56 24.10 -15.21
C LYS A 685 -13.66 24.13 -16.73
N TYR A 686 -12.86 23.34 -17.45
CA TYR A 686 -12.93 23.26 -18.91
C TYR A 686 -14.30 22.78 -19.38
N PHE A 687 -14.80 21.68 -18.80
CA PHE A 687 -16.14 21.18 -19.09
C PHE A 687 -17.24 22.16 -18.66
N SER A 688 -17.13 22.86 -17.53
CA SER A 688 -18.11 23.88 -17.14
C SER A 688 -18.25 24.98 -18.20
N GLU A 689 -17.15 25.47 -18.79
CA GLU A 689 -17.23 26.51 -19.83
C GLU A 689 -17.82 25.94 -21.15
N LEU A 690 -17.66 24.64 -21.43
CA LEU A 690 -18.38 23.96 -22.53
C LEU A 690 -19.88 23.80 -22.24
N SER A 691 -20.26 23.38 -21.03
CA SER A 691 -21.66 23.23 -20.59
C SER A 691 -22.42 24.57 -20.54
N ASP A 692 -21.74 25.67 -20.21
CA ASP A 692 -22.28 27.04 -20.26
C ASP A 692 -22.29 27.64 -21.69
N GLY A 693 -21.69 26.95 -22.67
CA GLY A 693 -21.53 27.43 -24.04
C GLY A 693 -20.61 28.65 -24.16
N ASP A 694 -19.61 28.80 -23.28
CA ASP A 694 -18.50 29.76 -23.43
C ASP A 694 -17.28 29.07 -24.06
N ALA A 695 -17.30 28.92 -25.38
CA ALA A 695 -16.16 28.55 -26.21
C ALA A 695 -14.94 29.47 -25.98
N ASP A 696 -15.14 30.79 -25.84
CA ASP A 696 -14.04 31.70 -25.44
C ASP A 696 -13.50 31.34 -24.04
N GLY A 697 -14.34 30.75 -23.19
CA GLY A 697 -14.02 30.19 -21.87
C GLY A 697 -13.20 28.93 -21.90
N ALA A 698 -13.64 27.96 -22.70
CA ALA A 698 -12.90 26.73 -22.96
C ALA A 698 -11.49 27.05 -23.50
N LEU A 699 -11.39 27.93 -24.50
CA LEU A 699 -10.13 28.40 -25.08
C LEU A 699 -9.21 29.16 -24.08
N ARG A 700 -9.78 29.81 -23.06
CA ARG A 700 -9.02 30.43 -21.96
C ARG A 700 -8.47 29.42 -20.95
N VAL A 701 -9.01 28.19 -20.90
CA VAL A 701 -8.50 27.09 -20.04
C VAL A 701 -7.45 26.27 -20.79
N ALA A 702 -7.72 25.90 -22.04
CA ALA A 702 -6.76 25.31 -22.96
C ALA A 702 -6.95 25.86 -24.38
N ASP A 703 -5.89 26.44 -24.94
CA ASP A 703 -5.87 26.81 -26.35
C ASP A 703 -5.66 25.55 -27.20
N VAL A 704 -6.54 25.33 -28.17
CA VAL A 704 -6.48 24.17 -29.07
C VAL A 704 -5.58 24.47 -30.27
N ASN A 705 -4.83 23.46 -30.71
CA ASN A 705 -3.82 23.58 -31.78
C ASN A 705 -4.44 23.65 -33.21
N VAL A 706 -5.41 24.55 -33.40
CA VAL A 706 -6.17 24.71 -34.65
C VAL A 706 -5.73 26.01 -35.39
N PRO A 707 -5.49 25.98 -36.71
CA PRO A 707 -5.27 27.19 -37.52
C PRO A 707 -6.42 28.22 -37.41
N ALA A 708 -6.13 29.51 -37.54
CA ALA A 708 -7.15 30.55 -37.32
C ALA A 708 -8.30 30.48 -38.34
N GLU A 709 -7.97 30.14 -39.57
CA GLU A 709 -8.84 29.86 -40.71
C GLU A 709 -9.80 28.67 -40.50
N GLN A 710 -9.50 27.76 -39.55
CA GLN A 710 -10.34 26.60 -39.21
C GLN A 710 -11.14 26.80 -37.91
N ARG A 711 -10.97 27.91 -37.19
CA ARG A 711 -11.68 28.16 -35.91
C ARG A 711 -13.14 28.64 -36.07
N THR A 712 -13.73 28.61 -37.26
CA THR A 712 -15.10 29.13 -37.55
C THR A 712 -16.18 28.58 -36.61
N LEU A 713 -16.13 27.30 -36.27
CA LEU A 713 -17.09 26.66 -35.36
C LEU A 713 -16.75 26.83 -33.87
N LEU A 714 -15.53 27.26 -33.54
CA LEU A 714 -15.03 27.37 -32.16
C LEU A 714 -15.41 28.72 -31.53
N THR A 715 -16.68 29.10 -31.66
CA THR A 715 -17.19 30.41 -31.27
C THR A 715 -18.38 30.32 -30.32
N ASN A 716 -18.57 31.39 -29.55
CA ASN A 716 -19.62 31.50 -28.54
C ASN A 716 -21.04 31.50 -29.11
N ASP A 717 -21.22 31.90 -30.36
CA ASP A 717 -22.55 31.93 -31.00
C ASP A 717 -22.90 30.54 -31.55
N VAL A 718 -21.95 29.85 -32.20
CA VAL A 718 -22.13 28.48 -32.69
C VAL A 718 -22.35 27.50 -31.53
N LEU A 719 -21.48 27.51 -30.50
CA LEU A 719 -21.57 26.52 -29.42
C LEU A 719 -22.84 26.68 -28.58
N ARG A 720 -23.20 27.91 -28.21
CA ARG A 720 -24.38 28.16 -27.35
C ARG A 720 -25.72 27.89 -28.05
N ALA A 721 -25.74 27.85 -29.37
CA ALA A 721 -26.92 27.50 -30.17
C ALA A 721 -26.98 26.00 -30.53
N ALA A 722 -26.09 25.15 -29.99
CA ALA A 722 -26.17 23.70 -30.12
C ALA A 722 -27.40 23.12 -29.41
N GLU A 723 -27.96 22.04 -29.96
CA GLU A 723 -29.18 21.41 -29.42
C GLU A 723 -28.92 20.69 -28.08
N ALA A 724 -27.71 20.15 -27.90
CA ALA A 724 -27.24 19.62 -26.63
C ALA A 724 -25.76 19.93 -26.40
N LEU A 725 -25.46 20.47 -25.21
CA LEU A 725 -24.12 20.66 -24.68
C LEU A 725 -23.74 19.52 -23.72
N PRO A 726 -22.45 19.29 -23.43
CA PRO A 726 -21.99 18.28 -22.48
C PRO A 726 -22.64 18.44 -21.11
N GLN A 727 -23.27 17.36 -20.63
CA GLN A 727 -24.00 17.29 -19.35
C GLN A 727 -23.61 16.03 -18.56
N ASP A 728 -24.14 15.86 -17.34
CA ASP A 728 -23.81 14.76 -16.42
C ASP A 728 -22.29 14.56 -16.14
N VAL A 729 -21.49 15.61 -16.36
CA VAL A 729 -20.01 15.55 -16.34
C VAL A 729 -19.50 15.05 -14.99
N THR A 730 -18.75 13.95 -15.02
CA THR A 730 -18.21 13.27 -13.84
C THR A 730 -16.73 12.97 -14.04
N ILE A 731 -15.89 13.31 -13.05
CA ILE A 731 -14.48 12.89 -13.01
C ILE A 731 -14.45 11.46 -12.43
N GLU A 732 -13.97 10.50 -13.22
CA GLU A 732 -13.96 9.07 -12.86
C GLU A 732 -12.66 8.68 -12.13
N ASP A 733 -11.49 8.99 -12.71
CA ASP A 733 -10.16 8.82 -12.12
C ASP A 733 -9.24 10.00 -12.45
N SER A 734 -8.14 10.12 -11.71
CA SER A 734 -7.03 11.01 -12.08
C SER A 734 -5.69 10.45 -11.61
N GLN A 735 -4.72 10.43 -12.52
CA GLN A 735 -3.40 9.88 -12.30
C GLN A 735 -2.36 10.99 -12.50
N VAL A 736 -1.49 11.19 -11.51
CA VAL A 736 -0.51 12.27 -11.50
C VAL A 736 0.89 11.66 -11.46
N SER A 737 1.79 12.13 -12.33
CA SER A 737 3.10 11.51 -12.55
C SER A 737 4.15 12.54 -12.94
N ASP A 738 5.12 12.80 -12.06
CA ASP A 738 6.36 13.58 -12.28
C ASP A 738 6.24 14.91 -13.06
N GLY A 739 5.07 15.56 -13.03
CA GLY A 739 4.82 16.86 -13.67
C GLY A 739 3.79 16.85 -14.79
N SER A 740 3.31 15.68 -15.20
CA SER A 740 2.05 15.52 -15.94
C SER A 740 0.94 14.95 -15.06
N ALA A 741 -0.28 14.98 -15.57
CA ALA A 741 -1.44 14.28 -15.03
C ALA A 741 -2.37 13.87 -16.18
N THR A 742 -3.06 12.75 -16.02
CA THR A 742 -4.24 12.39 -16.81
C THR A 742 -5.48 12.48 -15.92
N VAL A 743 -6.61 12.91 -16.48
CA VAL A 743 -7.91 12.98 -15.79
C VAL A 743 -8.96 12.37 -16.71
N ASP A 744 -9.61 11.31 -16.25
CA ASP A 744 -10.64 10.60 -17.01
C ASP A 744 -12.00 11.19 -16.67
N VAL A 745 -12.73 11.65 -17.70
CA VAL A 745 -14.00 12.36 -17.56
C VAL A 745 -15.08 11.66 -18.36
N SER A 746 -16.19 11.31 -17.72
CA SER A 746 -17.42 10.87 -18.38
C SER A 746 -18.39 12.04 -18.54
N TYR A 747 -19.14 12.06 -19.64
CA TYR A 747 -20.09 13.12 -19.99
C TYR A 747 -21.17 12.60 -20.94
N ASP A 748 -22.30 13.30 -21.04
CA ASP A 748 -23.42 12.99 -21.94
C ASP A 748 -23.63 14.11 -22.97
N ILE A 749 -23.87 13.76 -24.23
CA ILE A 749 -24.32 14.69 -25.28
C ILE A 749 -25.59 14.13 -25.93
N GLY A 750 -26.75 14.68 -25.53
CA GLY A 750 -28.04 14.36 -26.14
C GLY A 750 -28.50 12.92 -25.91
N GLY A 751 -28.18 12.33 -24.75
CA GLY A 751 -28.46 10.94 -24.40
C GLY A 751 -27.36 9.94 -24.78
N SER A 752 -26.26 10.40 -25.38
CA SER A 752 -25.09 9.59 -25.70
C SER A 752 -23.98 9.86 -24.69
N LYS A 753 -23.76 8.92 -23.76
CA LYS A 753 -22.67 8.96 -22.79
C LYS A 753 -21.35 8.56 -23.42
N ASN A 754 -20.29 9.29 -23.11
CA ASN A 754 -18.93 9.10 -23.63
C ASN A 754 -17.89 9.40 -22.54
N SER A 755 -16.65 9.01 -22.82
CA SER A 755 -15.45 9.11 -21.98
C SER A 755 -14.40 10.00 -22.68
N VAL A 756 -13.48 10.59 -21.93
CA VAL A 756 -12.23 11.17 -22.47
C VAL A 756 -11.13 11.22 -21.41
N THR A 757 -9.90 10.89 -21.80
CA THR A 757 -8.71 11.10 -20.98
C THR A 757 -8.07 12.44 -21.33
N LEU A 758 -8.20 13.44 -20.46
CA LEU A 758 -7.55 14.74 -20.63
C LEU A 758 -6.12 14.70 -20.08
N SER A 759 -5.14 15.19 -20.84
CA SER A 759 -3.74 15.34 -20.41
C SER A 759 -3.43 16.75 -19.93
N LEU A 760 -2.78 16.87 -18.77
CA LEU A 760 -2.43 18.15 -18.13
C LEU A 760 -0.96 18.17 -17.72
N ARG A 761 -0.36 19.36 -17.68
CA ARG A 761 1.03 19.56 -17.22
C ARG A 761 1.17 20.65 -16.17
N LYS A 762 2.18 20.48 -15.33
CA LYS A 762 2.53 21.36 -14.21
C LYS A 762 3.25 22.61 -14.72
N ALA A 763 2.53 23.72 -14.85
CA ALA A 763 3.06 25.01 -15.33
C ALA A 763 3.86 25.79 -14.27
N GLY A 764 3.84 25.36 -13.00
CA GLY A 764 4.68 25.90 -11.94
C GLY A 764 4.00 25.88 -10.57
N LYS A 765 4.17 26.99 -9.82
CA LYS A 765 3.61 27.16 -8.48
C LYS A 765 2.81 28.46 -8.34
N LYS A 766 1.49 28.35 -8.14
CA LYS A 766 0.59 29.47 -7.83
C LYS A 766 0.75 29.89 -6.37
N ALA A 767 0.88 31.20 -6.15
CA ALA A 767 1.12 31.79 -4.81
C ALA A 767 2.24 31.10 -4.00
N MET A 768 3.33 30.68 -4.69
CA MET A 768 4.52 30.01 -4.13
C MET A 768 4.33 28.57 -3.58
N PHE A 769 3.10 28.10 -3.34
CA PHE A 769 2.86 26.83 -2.64
C PHE A 769 1.96 25.84 -3.39
N PHE A 770 0.88 26.33 -4.01
CA PHE A 770 -0.05 25.48 -4.77
C PHE A 770 0.52 25.20 -6.15
N ASP A 771 0.20 24.05 -6.73
CA ASP A 771 0.50 23.77 -8.13
C ASP A 771 -0.33 24.67 -9.05
N ASP A 772 0.25 25.01 -10.20
CA ASP A 772 -0.45 25.66 -11.30
C ASP A 772 -0.50 24.64 -12.44
N TRP A 773 -1.61 23.93 -12.56
CA TRP A 773 -1.85 22.97 -13.64
C TRP A 773 -2.40 23.69 -14.87
N LYS A 774 -2.01 23.20 -16.05
CA LYS A 774 -2.61 23.59 -17.33
C LYS A 774 -3.00 22.34 -18.08
N LEU A 775 -4.23 22.31 -18.54
CA LEU A 775 -4.70 21.38 -19.55
C LEU A 775 -3.85 21.59 -20.82
N GLU A 776 -3.33 20.50 -21.37
CA GLU A 776 -2.69 20.51 -22.68
C GLU A 776 -3.78 20.59 -23.76
N SER A 777 -3.45 21.02 -24.98
CA SER A 777 -4.42 21.17 -26.08
C SER A 777 -5.24 19.88 -26.24
N PRO A 778 -6.54 19.86 -25.93
CA PRO A 778 -7.36 18.69 -26.21
C PRO A 778 -7.55 18.61 -27.72
N ASP A 779 -7.30 17.44 -28.29
CA ASP A 779 -7.52 17.22 -29.71
C ASP A 779 -9.04 17.14 -29.97
N LEU A 780 -9.52 18.02 -30.86
CA LEU A 780 -10.92 18.16 -31.22
C LEU A 780 -11.24 17.31 -32.44
N TYR A 781 -12.43 16.69 -32.45
CA TYR A 781 -12.95 16.02 -33.64
C TYR A 781 -13.58 17.04 -34.60
N ASN A 782 -13.65 16.70 -35.89
CA ASN A 782 -14.29 17.55 -36.88
C ASN A 782 -15.82 17.35 -36.87
N LEU A 783 -16.59 18.45 -36.94
CA LEU A 783 -17.95 18.36 -37.45
C LEU A 783 -17.84 17.99 -38.93
N SER A 784 -18.30 16.80 -39.29
CA SER A 784 -18.27 16.26 -40.65
C SER A 784 -19.71 16.06 -41.14
N VAL A 785 -20.15 16.92 -42.06
CA VAL A 785 -21.49 16.89 -42.65
C VAL A 785 -21.41 17.09 -44.17
N GLY A 786 -21.82 16.09 -44.93
CA GLY A 786 -21.98 16.20 -46.38
C GLY A 786 -23.16 17.12 -46.75
N ALA A 787 -23.00 17.90 -47.81
CA ALA A 787 -23.94 18.90 -48.29
C ALA A 787 -23.77 19.10 -49.82
N PRO A 788 -24.05 18.06 -50.64
CA PRO A 788 -23.89 18.13 -52.10
C PRO A 788 -24.81 19.20 -52.71
N GLY A 789 -24.32 19.92 -53.73
CA GLY A 789 -25.05 21.00 -54.40
C GLY A 789 -25.02 22.36 -53.69
N LEU A 790 -24.42 22.47 -52.51
CA LEU A 790 -24.47 23.65 -51.64
C LEU A 790 -23.09 24.23 -51.35
N ASP A 791 -22.86 25.48 -51.75
CA ASP A 791 -21.64 26.28 -51.42
C ASP A 791 -21.59 26.72 -49.94
N THR A 792 -22.70 26.69 -49.22
CA THR A 792 -22.79 27.17 -47.83
C THR A 792 -23.94 26.47 -47.09
N VAL A 793 -23.72 26.11 -45.83
CA VAL A 793 -24.73 25.55 -44.92
C VAL A 793 -24.81 26.37 -43.63
N LYS A 794 -25.92 26.24 -42.90
CA LYS A 794 -26.13 26.90 -41.62
C LYS A 794 -25.88 25.91 -40.48
N VAL A 795 -24.82 26.14 -39.70
CA VAL A 795 -24.47 25.35 -38.50
C VAL A 795 -24.88 26.14 -37.26
N ASN A 796 -25.84 25.64 -36.49
CA ASN A 796 -26.39 26.28 -35.29
C ASN A 796 -26.79 27.77 -35.49
N GLY A 797 -27.23 28.15 -36.70
CA GLY A 797 -27.62 29.52 -37.05
C GLY A 797 -26.52 30.39 -37.67
N VAL A 798 -25.27 29.92 -37.76
CA VAL A 798 -24.14 30.61 -38.41
C VAL A 798 -23.89 30.01 -39.79
N ASP A 799 -23.65 30.87 -40.78
CA ASP A 799 -23.37 30.45 -42.16
C ASP A 799 -21.90 30.04 -42.32
N VAL A 800 -21.70 28.83 -42.84
CA VAL A 800 -20.40 28.16 -42.97
C VAL A 800 -20.23 27.72 -44.43
N PRO A 801 -19.24 28.28 -45.16
CA PRO A 801 -18.91 27.81 -46.50
C PRO A 801 -18.53 26.33 -46.50
N THR A 802 -18.99 25.60 -47.51
CA THR A 802 -18.58 24.22 -47.72
C THR A 802 -17.22 24.17 -48.46
N SER A 803 -16.61 22.99 -48.45
CA SER A 803 -15.45 22.66 -49.29
C SER A 803 -15.60 21.23 -49.76
N GLY A 804 -15.73 21.02 -51.07
CA GLY A 804 -15.92 19.68 -51.64
C GLY A 804 -17.31 19.09 -51.38
N GLY A 805 -18.36 19.92 -51.40
CA GLY A 805 -19.73 19.46 -51.15
C GLY A 805 -20.00 19.03 -49.70
N GLY A 806 -19.32 19.63 -48.71
CA GLY A 806 -19.54 19.36 -47.29
C GLY A 806 -18.83 20.33 -46.35
N VAL A 807 -19.09 20.20 -45.05
CA VAL A 807 -18.33 20.87 -43.98
C VAL A 807 -17.49 19.83 -43.26
N GLU A 808 -16.17 20.06 -43.20
CA GLU A 808 -15.27 19.35 -42.30
C GLU A 808 -14.43 20.37 -41.51
N LEU A 809 -14.83 20.68 -40.27
CA LEU A 809 -14.17 21.71 -39.45
C LEU A 809 -14.06 21.30 -37.97
N PRO A 810 -12.95 21.59 -37.28
CA PRO A 810 -12.79 21.30 -35.85
C PRO A 810 -13.89 21.97 -35.01
N ALA A 811 -14.54 21.18 -34.16
CA ALA A 811 -15.67 21.61 -33.35
C ALA A 811 -15.51 21.20 -31.88
N PHE A 812 -16.16 21.93 -30.97
CA PHE A 812 -16.25 21.50 -29.57
C PHE A 812 -17.28 20.37 -29.43
N PRO A 813 -17.16 19.48 -28.43
CA PRO A 813 -18.15 18.40 -28.27
C PRO A 813 -19.54 18.94 -27.96
N ALA A 814 -20.48 18.74 -28.88
CA ALA A 814 -21.89 19.12 -28.77
C ALA A 814 -22.73 18.39 -29.83
N LEU A 815 -24.06 18.53 -29.76
CA LEU A 815 -25.00 18.13 -30.80
C LEU A 815 -25.34 19.33 -31.68
N TYR A 816 -24.87 19.32 -32.92
CA TYR A 816 -25.00 20.41 -33.89
C TYR A 816 -26.21 20.19 -34.78
N THR A 817 -27.01 21.24 -34.99
CA THR A 817 -28.06 21.29 -36.00
C THR A 817 -27.48 21.93 -37.27
N VAL A 818 -27.53 21.22 -38.39
CA VAL A 818 -27.07 21.70 -39.71
C VAL A 818 -28.22 21.72 -40.70
N GLY A 819 -28.37 22.82 -41.42
CA GLY A 819 -29.44 23.03 -42.41
C GLY A 819 -29.04 23.99 -43.53
N LEU A 820 -30.01 24.39 -44.37
CA LEU A 820 -29.77 25.31 -45.47
C LEU A 820 -29.33 26.71 -44.99
N ALA A 821 -28.41 27.34 -45.72
CA ALA A 821 -27.97 28.71 -45.47
C ALA A 821 -29.10 29.74 -45.70
N GLU A 822 -29.90 29.56 -46.75
CA GLU A 822 -31.09 30.36 -47.02
C GLU A 822 -32.25 29.45 -47.41
N GLU A 823 -33.48 29.79 -47.01
CA GLU A 823 -34.69 29.14 -47.52
C GLU A 823 -34.92 29.63 -48.96
N SER A 824 -34.65 28.76 -49.93
CA SER A 824 -34.74 29.04 -51.37
C SER A 824 -35.97 28.36 -51.98
N GLU A 825 -36.54 28.91 -53.05
CA GLU A 825 -37.55 28.19 -53.82
C GLU A 825 -36.97 27.01 -54.63
N PHE A 826 -35.63 26.93 -54.75
CA PHE A 826 -34.92 25.96 -55.57
C PHE A 826 -34.59 24.63 -54.86
N VAL A 827 -34.43 24.60 -53.53
CA VAL A 827 -34.05 23.39 -52.78
C VAL A 827 -34.78 23.29 -51.45
N GLU A 828 -35.23 22.09 -51.11
CA GLU A 828 -35.75 21.76 -49.79
C GLU A 828 -34.85 20.71 -49.11
N ALA A 829 -34.57 20.89 -47.82
CA ALA A 829 -33.81 19.95 -47.01
C ALA A 829 -34.31 19.96 -45.57
N ALA A 830 -34.44 18.79 -44.94
CA ALA A 830 -34.66 18.70 -43.51
C ALA A 830 -33.36 18.97 -42.75
N ALA A 831 -33.39 19.83 -41.73
CA ALA A 831 -32.21 20.05 -40.88
C ALA A 831 -31.81 18.76 -40.15
N VAL A 832 -30.52 18.46 -40.17
CA VAL A 832 -29.93 17.22 -39.61
C VAL A 832 -29.20 17.51 -38.29
N GLN A 833 -29.11 16.48 -37.44
CA GLN A 833 -28.31 16.52 -36.22
C GLN A 833 -27.02 15.75 -36.46
N SER A 834 -25.86 16.35 -36.14
CA SER A 834 -24.56 15.66 -36.11
C SER A 834 -23.91 15.87 -34.75
N ARG A 835 -23.32 14.81 -34.18
CA ARG A 835 -22.78 14.80 -32.82
C ARG A 835 -21.25 14.73 -32.86
N VAL A 836 -20.61 15.67 -32.18
CA VAL A 836 -19.15 15.76 -32.08
C VAL A 836 -18.71 15.35 -30.67
N PHE A 837 -17.63 14.57 -30.59
CA PHE A 837 -16.94 14.17 -29.36
C PHE A 837 -15.49 14.69 -29.35
N PHE A 838 -14.72 14.39 -28.30
CA PHE A 838 -13.26 14.52 -28.35
C PHE A 838 -12.65 13.37 -29.18
N THR A 839 -11.48 13.58 -29.78
CA THR A 839 -10.76 12.48 -30.44
C THR A 839 -10.37 11.41 -29.42
N GLY A 840 -10.60 10.13 -29.74
CA GLY A 840 -10.26 9.03 -28.84
C GLY A 840 -11.22 8.82 -27.66
N ALA A 841 -12.42 9.42 -27.71
CA ALA A 841 -13.56 8.97 -26.92
C ALA A 841 -14.05 7.59 -27.39
N ASP A 842 -14.84 6.89 -26.58
CA ASP A 842 -15.45 5.57 -26.89
C ASP A 842 -16.61 5.68 -27.92
N GLY A 843 -16.35 6.28 -29.08
CA GLY A 843 -17.28 6.40 -30.20
C GLY A 843 -16.68 7.17 -31.38
N ASP A 844 -17.01 6.76 -32.60
CA ASP A 844 -16.73 7.50 -33.83
C ASP A 844 -17.72 8.66 -34.04
N GLY A 845 -17.28 9.71 -34.72
CA GLY A 845 -18.14 10.84 -35.09
C GLY A 845 -19.11 10.43 -36.20
N GLU A 846 -20.40 10.67 -35.97
CA GLU A 846 -21.48 10.20 -36.85
C GLU A 846 -21.52 11.04 -38.15
N ALA A 847 -20.89 10.53 -39.21
CA ALA A 847 -20.86 11.15 -40.54
C ALA A 847 -22.29 11.32 -41.06
N THR A 848 -22.73 12.57 -41.15
CA THR A 848 -24.13 12.93 -41.45
C THR A 848 -24.20 13.60 -42.83
N VAL A 849 -25.33 13.52 -43.53
CA VAL A 849 -25.51 14.22 -44.82
C VAL A 849 -26.81 15.03 -44.80
N LEU A 850 -26.70 16.32 -45.10
CA LEU A 850 -27.81 17.22 -45.37
C LEU A 850 -28.30 16.95 -46.80
N ALA A 851 -29.22 15.98 -46.94
CA ALA A 851 -29.84 15.66 -48.21
C ALA A 851 -30.74 16.83 -48.67
N ALA A 852 -30.28 17.58 -49.67
CA ALA A 852 -31.02 18.66 -50.30
C ALA A 852 -31.62 18.20 -51.63
N GLU A 853 -32.95 18.23 -51.72
CA GLU A 853 -33.71 17.81 -52.90
C GLU A 853 -34.01 19.01 -53.82
N PRO A 854 -33.69 18.95 -55.13
CA PRO A 854 -33.97 20.05 -56.05
C PRO A 854 -35.46 20.06 -56.46
N THR A 855 -36.09 21.23 -56.28
CA THR A 855 -37.53 21.46 -56.48
C THR A 855 -37.91 21.58 -57.95
N ASP A 856 -39.22 21.65 -58.23
CA ASP A 856 -39.76 22.00 -59.55
C ASP A 856 -39.22 23.34 -60.09
N ALA A 857 -38.94 24.31 -59.20
CA ALA A 857 -38.39 25.62 -59.61
C ALA A 857 -36.92 25.51 -60.03
N PHE A 858 -36.10 24.70 -59.34
CA PHE A 858 -34.73 24.42 -59.78
C PHE A 858 -34.73 23.73 -61.13
N ARG A 859 -35.54 22.68 -61.30
CA ARG A 859 -35.67 21.94 -62.55
C ARG A 859 -36.08 22.86 -63.71
N SER A 860 -37.06 23.74 -63.51
CA SER A 860 -37.49 24.70 -64.52
C SER A 860 -36.42 25.75 -64.86
N GLU A 861 -35.59 26.18 -63.92
CA GLU A 861 -34.46 27.08 -64.21
C GLU A 861 -33.30 26.34 -64.92
N VAL A 862 -33.03 25.07 -64.59
CA VAL A 862 -32.08 24.23 -65.36
C VAL A 862 -32.56 24.06 -66.80
N GLU A 863 -33.82 23.70 -67.02
CA GLU A 863 -34.45 23.63 -68.35
C GLU A 863 -34.31 24.97 -69.10
N SER A 864 -34.57 26.09 -68.43
CA SER A 864 -34.46 27.45 -68.97
C SER A 864 -33.03 27.78 -69.43
N GLN A 865 -32.02 27.45 -68.63
CA GLN A 865 -30.61 27.70 -68.98
C GLN A 865 -30.12 26.76 -70.09
N VAL A 866 -30.45 25.46 -70.03
CA VAL A 866 -30.14 24.49 -71.09
C VAL A 866 -30.79 24.91 -72.42
N LYS A 867 -32.05 25.32 -72.40
CA LYS A 867 -32.75 25.83 -73.59
C LYS A 867 -32.08 27.10 -74.15
N THR A 868 -31.63 28.00 -73.27
CA THR A 868 -30.94 29.24 -73.66
C THR A 868 -29.56 28.97 -74.28
N LEU A 869 -28.83 27.97 -73.80
CA LEU A 869 -27.60 27.48 -74.41
C LEU A 869 -27.88 26.94 -75.83
N ILE A 870 -28.87 26.06 -75.97
CA ILE A 870 -29.28 25.46 -77.24
C ILE A 870 -29.72 26.54 -78.26
N ASP A 871 -30.50 27.54 -77.84
CA ASP A 871 -30.88 28.70 -78.67
C ASP A 871 -29.66 29.52 -79.12
N THR A 872 -28.68 29.70 -78.23
CA THR A 872 -27.42 30.42 -78.52
C THR A 872 -26.54 29.64 -79.50
N CYS A 873 -26.56 28.31 -79.42
CA CYS A 873 -25.88 27.41 -80.34
C CYS A 873 -26.53 27.42 -81.74
N ALA A 874 -27.86 27.37 -81.82
CA ALA A 874 -28.59 27.45 -83.09
C ALA A 874 -28.44 28.81 -83.80
N ALA A 875 -27.99 29.86 -83.09
CA ALA A 875 -27.68 31.16 -83.67
C ALA A 875 -26.28 31.25 -84.32
N LYS A 876 -25.45 30.20 -84.25
CA LYS A 876 -24.15 30.11 -84.92
C LYS A 876 -24.30 29.64 -86.38
N THR A 877 -23.28 29.91 -87.19
CA THR A 877 -23.24 29.61 -88.63
C THR A 877 -22.08 28.68 -88.98
N ASP A 878 -21.72 27.81 -88.04
CA ASP A 878 -20.62 26.85 -88.11
C ASP A 878 -21.22 25.44 -88.08
N ALA A 879 -20.67 24.51 -88.90
CA ALA A 879 -21.19 23.14 -88.96
C ALA A 879 -20.75 22.28 -87.75
N GLU A 880 -19.69 22.70 -87.05
CA GLU A 880 -19.23 22.18 -85.76
C GLU A 880 -19.09 23.39 -84.80
N PRO A 881 -20.19 23.82 -84.15
CA PRO A 881 -20.19 25.05 -83.36
C PRO A 881 -19.51 24.88 -81.98
N ASP A 882 -18.32 25.46 -81.78
CA ASP A 882 -17.51 25.39 -80.53
C ASP A 882 -18.33 25.43 -79.23
N GLY A 883 -18.30 24.38 -78.42
CA GLY A 883 -18.98 24.36 -77.10
C GLY A 883 -20.51 24.27 -77.19
N CYS A 884 -21.02 23.46 -78.11
CA CYS A 884 -22.45 23.22 -78.31
C CYS A 884 -22.71 21.71 -78.45
N PRO A 885 -23.86 21.20 -77.95
CA PRO A 885 -24.12 19.77 -77.84
C PRO A 885 -24.42 19.07 -79.17
N PHE A 886 -24.48 19.79 -80.29
CA PHE A 886 -24.77 19.25 -81.63
C PHE A 886 -23.75 19.75 -82.68
N ALA A 887 -23.35 18.86 -83.57
CA ALA A 887 -22.47 19.13 -84.71
C ALA A 887 -22.84 18.24 -85.91
N SER A 888 -22.62 18.75 -87.13
CA SER A 888 -22.91 18.06 -88.39
C SER A 888 -21.71 17.21 -88.82
N TYR A 889 -21.60 16.00 -88.28
CA TYR A 889 -20.57 15.04 -88.68
C TYR A 889 -20.73 14.55 -90.14
N GLY A 890 -21.90 14.75 -90.76
CA GLY A 890 -22.10 14.56 -92.20
C GLY A 890 -21.32 15.58 -93.04
N SER A 891 -21.25 16.84 -92.58
CA SER A 891 -20.56 17.93 -93.30
C SER A 891 -19.04 17.76 -93.38
N THR A 892 -18.42 16.94 -92.51
CA THR A 892 -16.97 16.66 -92.52
C THR A 892 -16.47 16.01 -93.83
N TYR A 893 -17.38 15.55 -94.69
CA TYR A 893 -17.10 14.96 -96.00
C TYR A 893 -17.46 15.88 -97.19
N MET A 894 -17.74 17.16 -96.93
CA MET A 894 -18.13 18.17 -97.92
C MET A 894 -17.06 19.28 -98.02
N ASP A 895 -16.71 19.66 -99.25
CA ASP A 895 -15.75 20.74 -99.52
C ASP A 895 -16.47 22.11 -99.63
N ASP A 896 -15.77 23.18 -99.27
CA ASP A 896 -16.21 24.59 -99.32
C ASP A 896 -17.65 24.86 -98.80
N LEU A 897 -17.90 24.44 -97.56
CA LEU A 897 -19.16 24.67 -96.83
C LEU A 897 -19.54 26.17 -96.72
N GLY A 898 -20.81 26.48 -96.94
CA GLY A 898 -21.36 27.84 -96.88
C GLY A 898 -22.84 27.90 -96.50
N ASP A 899 -23.34 29.10 -96.18
CA ASP A 899 -24.74 29.39 -95.83
C ASP A 899 -25.36 28.46 -94.75
N ILE A 900 -24.55 28.02 -93.78
CA ILE A 900 -24.97 27.14 -92.67
C ILE A 900 -26.02 27.85 -91.78
N VAL A 901 -27.17 27.20 -91.61
CA VAL A 901 -28.26 27.62 -90.72
C VAL A 901 -28.77 26.43 -89.92
N TRP A 902 -28.76 26.56 -88.59
CA TRP A 902 -29.35 25.60 -87.64
C TRP A 902 -30.78 26.00 -87.26
N SER A 903 -31.63 24.99 -87.03
CA SER A 903 -32.99 25.16 -86.51
C SER A 903 -33.33 24.01 -85.55
N ILE A 904 -33.70 24.33 -84.31
CA ILE A 904 -34.12 23.33 -83.34
C ILE A 904 -35.52 22.81 -83.72
N GLU A 905 -35.64 21.49 -83.93
CA GLU A 905 -36.89 20.79 -84.18
C GLU A 905 -37.55 20.33 -82.88
N SER A 906 -36.73 19.84 -81.93
CA SER A 906 -37.15 19.50 -80.57
C SER A 906 -36.03 19.79 -79.55
N TYR A 907 -36.40 20.22 -78.34
CA TYR A 907 -35.46 20.39 -77.22
C TYR A 907 -35.41 19.09 -76.41
N PRO A 908 -34.25 18.73 -75.82
CA PRO A 908 -34.16 17.61 -74.91
C PRO A 908 -34.98 17.85 -73.64
N THR A 909 -35.51 16.77 -73.06
CA THR A 909 -36.09 16.80 -71.70
C THR A 909 -34.97 16.43 -70.75
N VAL A 910 -34.62 17.30 -69.80
CA VAL A 910 -33.52 17.05 -68.85
C VAL A 910 -34.05 16.63 -67.48
N THR A 911 -33.37 15.67 -66.87
CA THR A 911 -33.58 15.28 -65.48
C THR A 911 -32.44 15.80 -64.60
N VAL A 912 -32.78 16.10 -63.36
CA VAL A 912 -31.84 16.47 -62.30
C VAL A 912 -31.87 15.37 -61.24
N THR A 913 -30.73 14.74 -60.99
CA THR A 913 -30.56 13.65 -60.02
C THR A 913 -29.52 14.01 -58.97
N GLY A 914 -29.83 13.73 -57.70
CA GLY A 914 -28.81 13.61 -56.66
C GLY A 914 -28.02 12.31 -56.81
N ASP A 915 -26.91 12.19 -56.08
CA ASP A 915 -26.15 10.94 -56.02
C ASP A 915 -26.85 9.91 -55.10
N ASP A 916 -27.87 9.27 -55.65
CA ASP A 916 -28.49 8.06 -55.09
C ASP A 916 -27.70 6.78 -55.48
N TYR A 917 -26.60 6.91 -56.22
CA TYR A 917 -25.99 5.80 -56.98
C TYR A 917 -24.71 5.26 -56.34
N TYR A 918 -23.87 6.12 -55.75
CA TYR A 918 -22.69 5.71 -54.99
C TYR A 918 -22.98 5.72 -53.49
N GLY A 919 -22.89 4.54 -52.87
CA GLY A 919 -23.06 4.41 -51.42
C GLY A 919 -21.94 5.13 -50.65
N PHE A 920 -22.29 5.74 -49.51
CA PHE A 920 -21.50 6.62 -48.63
C PHE A 920 -20.14 6.10 -48.08
N GLY A 921 -19.51 5.08 -48.67
CA GLY A 921 -18.20 4.56 -48.28
C GLY A 921 -17.01 5.13 -49.06
N ASP A 922 -17.24 5.87 -50.15
CA ASP A 922 -16.21 6.33 -51.10
C ASP A 922 -16.42 7.80 -51.52
N TYR A 923 -16.92 8.65 -50.61
CA TYR A 923 -17.02 10.10 -50.83
C TYR A 923 -15.62 10.72 -50.90
N ASP A 924 -15.18 11.11 -52.09
CA ASP A 924 -13.88 11.73 -52.38
C ASP A 924 -13.84 13.25 -52.10
N GLY A 925 -15.00 13.89 -52.00
CA GLY A 925 -15.13 15.33 -51.80
C GLY A 925 -14.95 16.15 -53.08
N GLU A 926 -14.99 15.55 -54.27
CA GLU A 926 -14.87 16.29 -55.54
C GLU A 926 -16.24 16.62 -56.19
N GLN A 927 -17.34 16.00 -55.72
CA GLN A 927 -18.68 16.14 -56.30
C GLN A 927 -19.56 17.18 -55.58
N ALA A 928 -19.39 18.45 -55.94
CA ALA A 928 -20.08 19.58 -55.32
C ALA A 928 -21.48 19.91 -55.91
N ALA A 929 -21.97 19.19 -56.93
CA ALA A 929 -23.12 19.60 -57.75
C ALA A 929 -24.09 18.44 -58.08
N TRP A 930 -25.36 18.74 -58.39
CA TRP A 930 -26.32 17.76 -58.89
C TRP A 930 -26.06 17.42 -60.36
N TRP A 931 -26.31 16.18 -60.77
CA TRP A 931 -26.14 15.74 -62.15
C TRP A 931 -27.35 16.14 -63.02
N VAL A 932 -27.07 16.65 -64.22
CA VAL A 932 -28.07 17.02 -65.25
C VAL A 932 -27.86 16.14 -66.48
N THR A 933 -28.89 15.41 -66.91
CA THR A 933 -28.84 14.50 -68.06
C THR A 933 -30.13 14.49 -68.88
N SER A 934 -30.04 14.25 -70.19
CA SER A 934 -31.22 13.96 -71.02
C SER A 934 -31.99 12.72 -70.51
N GLU A 935 -33.30 12.86 -70.28
CA GLU A 935 -34.26 11.76 -70.32
C GLU A 935 -34.75 11.50 -71.76
N SER A 936 -34.82 12.55 -72.57
CA SER A 936 -35.04 12.45 -74.02
C SER A 936 -34.07 13.35 -74.79
N PRO A 937 -33.50 12.89 -75.92
CA PRO A 937 -32.64 13.74 -76.75
C PRO A 937 -33.42 14.88 -77.40
N GLY A 938 -32.68 15.90 -77.85
CA GLY A 938 -33.15 16.94 -78.75
C GLY A 938 -32.82 16.64 -80.21
N GLU A 939 -33.44 17.39 -81.12
CA GLU A 939 -33.22 17.30 -82.57
C GLU A 939 -32.99 18.69 -83.15
N ALA A 940 -31.92 18.86 -83.90
CA ALA A 940 -31.56 20.10 -84.59
C ALA A 940 -31.33 19.83 -86.08
N LEU A 941 -32.09 20.51 -86.94
CA LEU A 941 -31.90 20.50 -88.37
C LEU A 941 -30.79 21.49 -88.74
N VAL A 942 -29.69 21.00 -89.32
CA VAL A 942 -28.77 21.85 -90.08
C VAL A 942 -29.21 21.90 -91.54
N THR A 943 -29.07 23.07 -92.14
CA THR A 943 -29.16 23.27 -93.59
C THR A 943 -27.97 24.08 -94.06
N GLY A 944 -27.52 23.87 -95.29
CA GLY A 944 -26.38 24.59 -95.84
C GLY A 944 -26.12 24.31 -97.30
N THR A 945 -24.98 24.82 -97.78
CA THR A 945 -24.45 24.58 -99.12
C THR A 945 -23.04 24.00 -99.06
N TYR A 946 -22.65 23.26 -100.09
CA TYR A 946 -21.30 22.75 -100.30
C TYR A 946 -20.95 22.79 -101.79
N THR A 947 -19.66 22.68 -102.11
CA THR A 947 -19.19 22.49 -103.49
C THR A 947 -18.98 21.00 -103.76
N ASP A 948 -19.59 20.53 -104.85
CA ASP A 948 -19.49 19.13 -105.28
C ASP A 948 -18.22 18.85 -106.10
N TYR A 949 -17.99 17.58 -106.45
CA TYR A 949 -16.81 17.14 -107.22
C TYR A 949 -16.70 17.74 -108.65
N PHE A 950 -17.74 18.40 -109.15
CA PHE A 950 -17.79 19.04 -110.47
C PHE A 950 -17.71 20.58 -110.42
N ASP A 951 -17.37 21.16 -109.26
CA ASP A 951 -17.38 22.61 -108.97
C ASP A 951 -18.79 23.25 -108.96
N ASP A 952 -19.87 22.46 -108.88
CA ASP A 952 -21.25 22.96 -108.75
C ASP A 952 -21.64 23.13 -107.26
N THR A 953 -22.43 24.16 -106.93
CA THR A 953 -22.91 24.40 -105.54
C THR A 953 -24.23 23.69 -105.31
N GLU A 954 -24.26 22.74 -104.38
CA GLU A 954 -25.44 21.96 -103.99
C GLU A 954 -25.86 22.27 -102.54
N THR A 955 -27.14 22.05 -102.23
CA THR A 955 -27.70 22.22 -100.87
C THR A 955 -27.79 20.90 -100.12
N PHE A 956 -27.60 20.92 -98.80
CA PHE A 956 -27.84 19.78 -97.92
C PHE A 956 -28.77 20.11 -96.75
N ASP A 957 -29.46 19.08 -96.25
CA ASP A 957 -30.18 19.06 -94.98
C ASP A 957 -29.81 17.82 -94.16
N GLU A 958 -29.68 17.97 -92.84
CA GLU A 958 -29.37 16.88 -91.89
C GLU A 958 -30.02 17.17 -90.53
N THR A 959 -30.90 16.29 -90.04
CA THR A 959 -31.38 16.35 -88.64
C THR A 959 -30.38 15.62 -87.75
N VAL A 960 -29.75 16.35 -86.83
CA VAL A 960 -28.83 15.84 -85.82
C VAL A 960 -29.59 15.63 -84.51
N THR A 961 -29.59 14.40 -84.00
CA THR A 961 -30.05 14.07 -82.64
C THR A 961 -28.92 14.32 -81.64
N PHE A 962 -29.21 14.94 -80.50
CA PHE A 962 -28.20 15.29 -79.50
C PHE A 962 -28.71 15.17 -78.06
N ASP A 963 -27.78 15.02 -77.13
CA ASP A 963 -28.05 14.89 -75.69
C ASP A 963 -27.31 15.95 -74.87
N ILE A 964 -27.78 16.14 -73.63
CA ILE A 964 -27.17 17.04 -72.64
C ILE A 964 -26.66 16.20 -71.47
N SER A 965 -25.40 16.44 -71.10
CA SER A 965 -24.80 15.98 -69.85
C SER A 965 -24.12 17.15 -69.17
N GLY A 966 -24.14 17.21 -67.84
CA GLY A 966 -23.50 18.28 -67.09
C GLY A 966 -23.86 18.26 -65.61
N THR A 967 -23.60 19.37 -64.94
CA THR A 967 -23.95 19.56 -63.52
C THR A 967 -24.72 20.86 -63.31
N ALA A 968 -25.44 20.94 -62.19
CA ALA A 968 -26.06 22.16 -61.71
C ALA A 968 -25.85 22.34 -60.19
N GLU A 969 -25.69 23.58 -59.76
CA GLU A 969 -25.26 23.98 -58.41
C GLU A 969 -25.93 25.30 -58.01
N ILE A 970 -25.94 25.64 -56.70
CA ILE A 970 -26.50 26.92 -56.21
C ILE A 970 -25.38 27.83 -55.71
N VAL A 971 -25.05 28.83 -56.54
CA VAL A 971 -24.03 29.86 -56.29
C VAL A 971 -24.70 31.21 -56.07
N ASP A 972 -24.36 31.93 -54.99
CA ASP A 972 -24.97 33.24 -54.62
C ASP A 972 -26.52 33.25 -54.71
N GLY A 973 -27.15 32.14 -54.28
CA GLY A 973 -28.62 31.98 -54.27
C GLY A 973 -29.26 31.77 -55.65
N LYS A 974 -28.49 31.37 -56.68
CA LYS A 974 -28.99 31.12 -58.04
C LYS A 974 -28.52 29.76 -58.55
N VAL A 975 -29.36 29.13 -59.36
CA VAL A 975 -28.96 27.96 -60.15
C VAL A 975 -27.93 28.38 -61.19
N VAL A 976 -26.81 27.66 -61.23
CA VAL A 976 -25.79 27.72 -62.29
C VAL A 976 -25.74 26.34 -62.94
N VAL A 977 -25.85 26.28 -64.27
CA VAL A 977 -25.73 25.02 -65.04
C VAL A 977 -24.44 24.99 -65.84
N ASN A 978 -23.61 23.98 -65.58
CA ASN A 978 -22.38 23.70 -66.28
C ASN A 978 -22.59 22.49 -67.21
N VAL A 979 -22.91 22.75 -68.49
CA VAL A 979 -23.08 21.69 -69.51
C VAL A 979 -21.71 21.26 -70.06
N ASP A 980 -21.50 19.95 -70.16
CA ASP A 980 -20.34 19.37 -70.83
C ASP A 980 -20.47 19.58 -72.35
N PRO A 981 -19.51 20.26 -73.01
CA PRO A 981 -19.61 20.60 -74.42
C PRO A 981 -19.52 19.41 -75.36
N ASP A 982 -18.89 18.30 -74.94
CA ASP A 982 -18.60 17.17 -75.83
C ASP A 982 -19.81 16.23 -76.01
N GLY A 983 -20.83 16.33 -75.14
CA GLY A 983 -22.08 15.56 -75.17
C GLY A 983 -21.93 14.04 -75.01
N SER A 984 -20.70 13.52 -74.97
CA SER A 984 -20.37 12.11 -75.06
C SER A 984 -20.16 11.46 -73.70
N GLY A 985 -21.26 11.28 -72.95
CA GLY A 985 -21.29 10.40 -71.79
C GLY A 985 -21.01 8.94 -72.20
N PHE A 986 -19.74 8.53 -72.11
CA PHE A 986 -19.20 7.15 -72.18
C PHE A 986 -19.86 6.13 -73.14
N TYR A 987 -19.15 5.80 -74.23
CA TYR A 987 -19.32 4.58 -75.02
C TYR A 987 -18.08 3.66 -74.98
#